data_AF-A0A556TR47-F1
#
_entry.id   AF-A0A556TR47-F1
#
_cell.length_a   1.000
_cell.length_b   1.000
_cell.length_c   1.000
_cell.angle_alpha   90.00
_cell.angle_beta   90.00
_cell.angle_gamma   90.00
#
_symmetry.space_group_name_H-M   'P 1'
#
loop_
_entity.id
_entity.type
_entity.pdbx_description
1 polymer ?
#
loop_
_entity_poly.entity_id
_entity_poly.type
_entity_poly.pdbx_seq_one_letter_code
_entity_poly.pdbx_strand_id
1 'polypeptide(L)'
;MSSLKELCRGLPLDPLPANHGRDPNVPHAPVRTPNLTAEDKRLALRNALRYFPPPLHATLAPEFAQELKDYGHIYMAYPIDQYPCNTRQAAAIMHMIMNNLDPAVAQFPQELVTYGGNGQVFSNWAQFWLVFQYLSSMTEEQTLVMYSGHPLGLFPSLPSSPRCVITNGMLTVLNAGRRYLGTSDLRGRVFVSSGLGGMSGAQAKAAVIAGCIGVIAEVDEAPLRKRHEQGWVMEVAKDLDHCIQRIREARKSKLGLSLGYHGNIVALWERLWQEYEQTGELLVDLGSDQTSLHNPFSGGYYPVQLGFKQANQLMKTDPQKFRNTIHESLRRHVAAINKLCEKGMFFWDYGNAFLLEAKRAGAEVEKTGGGATEFKYPSYVQHIMGDIFSLGFGPFRWVCTSGNPNDLAQTDNIATTVLEEISTTVSERVRQQYSDNIRWIRQAGKHHMAPVVISRDHHDVSGTDSPFRETSNIYDGSAFCADMAVQNVIGDAFRGATWVALHNGGGVGWGEVINGGFGLVLDGSEEAGRRARMMLNWDVSNGVARRCWSGNLKAYETIQLAMEDQKKLRVTLPHHVQDEHLLDRSASPKASASVQSEETQTLAQRKSPLPPVPNTATQPIPRRLLKACSPTQPVLHRPQPPHESDRSEETRQLSTVRMDPKALQEELRLFQSTLLQDGLKELLNENKFVDCTLKVGDRCFPCHRLILAACSPYFRDIFFSDDGKVKEDLKEVPLDDVDPNILDMIIKYLYSAEIELTDGNVQEIFALANRFQIPSVFTVCVNYLQKKLSLSNCLAIFRLGLVLNVPRLAVAARDYSADHFESLSNQEEFLQLAPHELFALIGADVLNVEKEELVFESLMKWVRSDKETRKKSLKDAFECIRFRLMPEKYFKEKVETDDIVKADPEVQKKLQVIRDAFKGKLPEPKKKERAEGEEEDEEEALPGYLNDNQRLGMHRRNLILMVNDTAAVAYDVAENECFLASMAEQVPKNHVSICTQKNEFFVIGGLFVDEDNKESPLQCYFYQLDALSADWMALPPMPSPRCLFSLGESGSLIFAIAGKDLQTNESLDSVMCYDSDKALNKVFVYNHKQSEWRELAGMKTPRAMFGAVLHKGKIIVSGGINEEGMIATSEIYDLTTNKWDTFAEFPQERSSVNLISSGGNLYAVGGFAIVELENKEVGPSELTDVWQYEEDKKQWSGMLREMRYASGASCVSMSLNIARMPKL
;
A
#
# COMPACT_ATOMS: atom_id res chain seq x y z
N MET A 1 40.93 -18.43 -12.50
CA MET A 1 39.82 -19.41 -12.57
C MET A 1 39.86 -20.22 -11.29
N SER A 2 38.73 -20.35 -10.60
CA SER A 2 38.60 -21.17 -9.38
C SER A 2 37.68 -22.35 -9.69
N SER A 3 37.99 -23.53 -9.18
CA SER A 3 37.20 -24.74 -9.46
C SER A 3 35.80 -24.69 -8.83
N LEU A 4 34.86 -25.47 -9.38
CA LEU A 4 33.53 -25.67 -8.79
C LEU A 4 33.56 -26.14 -7.32
N LYS A 5 34.61 -26.88 -6.92
CA LYS A 5 34.83 -27.28 -5.52
C LYS A 5 35.32 -26.17 -4.61
N GLU A 6 35.82 -25.06 -5.15
CA GLU A 6 36.15 -23.86 -4.39
C GLU A 6 34.94 -22.92 -4.31
N LEU A 7 34.21 -22.74 -5.42
CA LEU A 7 32.98 -21.93 -5.48
C LEU A 7 31.93 -22.37 -4.45
N CYS A 8 31.74 -23.68 -4.26
CA CYS A 8 30.79 -24.21 -3.28
C CYS A 8 31.32 -24.29 -1.83
N ARG A 9 32.56 -23.84 -1.54
CA ARG A 9 33.07 -23.73 -0.16
C ARG A 9 32.66 -22.45 0.55
N GLY A 10 32.01 -21.52 -0.16
CA GLY A 10 31.92 -20.13 0.28
C GLY A 10 33.20 -19.37 -0.07
N LEU A 11 33.47 -18.30 0.66
CA LEU A 11 34.56 -17.39 0.31
C LEU A 11 35.94 -18.07 0.36
N PRO A 12 36.83 -17.81 -0.62
CA PRO A 12 38.22 -18.26 -0.61
C PRO A 12 39.06 -17.32 0.27
N LEU A 13 39.38 -17.76 1.48
CA LEU A 13 39.91 -16.89 2.55
C LEU A 13 41.39 -17.11 2.89
N ASP A 14 41.95 -18.27 2.52
CA ASP A 14 43.38 -18.56 2.70
C ASP A 14 43.91 -19.52 1.61
N PRO A 15 44.76 -19.05 0.68
CA PRO A 15 45.04 -17.64 0.40
C PRO A 15 43.82 -16.95 -0.24
N LEU A 16 43.75 -15.62 -0.10
CA LEU A 16 42.88 -14.80 -0.95
C LEU A 16 43.28 -14.95 -2.44
N PRO A 17 42.32 -14.95 -3.39
CA PRO A 17 42.63 -14.91 -4.82
C PRO A 17 43.46 -13.66 -5.18
N ALA A 18 44.40 -13.80 -6.12
CA ALA A 18 45.16 -12.66 -6.61
C ALA A 18 44.25 -11.68 -7.38
N ASN A 19 44.39 -10.38 -7.12
CA ASN A 19 43.71 -9.36 -7.90
C ASN A 19 44.23 -9.38 -9.35
N HIS A 20 43.34 -9.66 -10.31
CA HIS A 20 43.66 -9.78 -11.73
C HIS A 20 43.37 -8.51 -12.55
N GLY A 21 42.77 -7.48 -11.94
CA GLY A 21 42.35 -6.26 -12.63
C GLY A 21 41.22 -6.48 -13.65
N ARG A 22 40.88 -5.43 -14.39
CA ARG A 22 39.90 -5.48 -15.49
C ARG A 22 40.48 -6.18 -16.71
N ASP A 23 39.72 -7.13 -17.26
CA ASP A 23 39.96 -7.66 -18.60
C ASP A 23 39.55 -6.60 -19.66
N PRO A 24 40.46 -6.11 -20.51
CA PRO A 24 40.13 -5.12 -21.54
C PRO A 24 39.31 -5.68 -22.71
N ASN A 25 39.10 -7.00 -22.78
CA ASN A 25 38.41 -7.67 -23.89
C ASN A 25 36.89 -7.84 -23.65
N VAL A 26 36.34 -7.34 -22.55
CA VAL A 26 34.90 -7.39 -22.23
C VAL A 26 34.31 -6.00 -21.95
N PRO A 27 32.99 -5.78 -22.13
CA PRO A 27 32.33 -4.52 -21.79
C PRO A 27 32.18 -4.33 -20.28
N HIS A 28 32.36 -3.09 -19.81
CA HIS A 28 32.28 -2.69 -18.40
C HIS A 28 31.20 -1.63 -18.19
N ALA A 29 30.59 -1.61 -17.00
CA ALA A 29 29.58 -0.61 -16.65
C ALA A 29 30.17 0.81 -16.48
N PRO A 30 29.39 1.89 -16.73
CA PRO A 30 29.81 3.25 -16.41
C PRO A 30 30.00 3.42 -14.89
N VAL A 31 31.08 4.09 -14.49
CA VAL A 31 31.40 4.38 -13.08
C VAL A 31 30.25 5.14 -12.43
N ARG A 32 29.63 4.53 -11.41
CA ARG A 32 28.57 5.17 -10.62
C ARG A 32 29.18 6.24 -9.72
N THR A 33 28.54 7.41 -9.64
CA THR A 33 28.87 8.48 -8.69
C THR A 33 27.81 8.56 -7.58
N PRO A 34 27.79 7.63 -6.61
CA PRO A 34 26.88 7.75 -5.49
C PRO A 34 27.36 8.88 -4.57
N ASN A 35 26.48 9.84 -4.26
CA ASN A 35 26.77 10.98 -3.38
C ASN A 35 26.82 10.58 -1.89
N LEU A 36 27.54 9.49 -1.59
CA LEU A 36 27.75 8.95 -0.26
C LEU A 36 28.54 9.96 0.59
N THR A 37 28.03 10.28 1.77
CA THR A 37 28.76 11.03 2.79
C THR A 37 30.01 10.25 3.25
N ALA A 38 30.85 10.87 4.08
CA ALA A 38 31.96 10.16 4.72
C ALA A 38 31.48 9.00 5.62
N GLU A 39 30.26 9.11 6.14
CA GLU A 39 29.63 8.11 7.00
C GLU A 39 29.03 6.96 6.17
N ASP A 40 28.35 7.27 5.06
CA ASP A 40 27.86 6.27 4.10
C ASP A 40 29.00 5.47 3.45
N LYS A 41 30.14 6.11 3.16
CA LYS A 41 31.35 5.42 2.65
C LYS A 41 31.91 4.45 3.69
N ARG A 42 31.93 4.84 4.97
CA ARG A 42 32.27 3.93 6.08
C ARG A 42 31.25 2.81 6.24
N LEU A 43 29.95 3.09 6.06
CA LEU A 43 28.90 2.08 6.13
C LEU A 43 29.00 1.07 4.97
N ALA A 44 29.27 1.53 3.74
CA ALA A 44 29.50 0.68 2.58
C ALA A 44 30.70 -0.24 2.78
N LEU A 45 31.84 0.27 3.26
CA LEU A 45 33.01 -0.55 3.59
C LEU A 45 32.72 -1.53 4.74
N ARG A 46 32.04 -1.08 5.80
CA ARG A 46 31.59 -1.95 6.91
C ARG A 46 30.55 -2.98 6.46
N ASN A 47 29.80 -2.76 5.38
CA ASN A 47 28.89 -3.74 4.78
C ASN A 47 29.69 -4.78 3.97
N ALA A 48 30.67 -4.36 3.16
CA ALA A 48 31.51 -5.25 2.35
C ALA A 48 32.44 -6.14 3.20
N LEU A 49 33.13 -5.56 4.19
CA LEU A 49 34.05 -6.30 5.06
C LEU A 49 33.35 -7.35 5.94
N ARG A 50 32.05 -7.18 6.20
CA ARG A 50 31.23 -8.08 7.03
C ARG A 50 31.14 -9.51 6.49
N TYR A 51 31.47 -9.72 5.22
CA TYR A 51 31.51 -11.04 4.60
C TYR A 51 32.83 -11.80 4.87
N PHE A 52 33.92 -11.11 5.23
CA PHE A 52 35.26 -11.69 5.38
C PHE A 52 35.67 -11.82 6.87
N PRO A 53 36.59 -12.74 7.25
CA PRO A 53 37.12 -12.83 8.61
C PRO A 53 37.96 -11.59 9.00
N PRO A 54 37.96 -11.18 10.29
CA PRO A 54 38.71 -10.02 10.77
C PRO A 54 40.20 -9.96 10.38
N PRO A 55 40.99 -11.06 10.40
CA PRO A 55 42.40 -11.01 10.00
C PRO A 55 42.67 -10.52 8.57
N LEU A 56 41.68 -10.59 7.67
CA LEU A 56 41.80 -10.12 6.29
C LEU A 56 41.32 -8.68 6.12
N HIS A 57 40.66 -8.08 7.12
CA HIS A 57 40.10 -6.72 7.01
C HIS A 57 41.19 -5.66 6.81
N ALA A 58 42.36 -5.83 7.44
CA ALA A 58 43.49 -4.91 7.26
C ALA A 58 44.02 -4.88 5.82
N THR A 59 43.95 -6.01 5.11
CA THR A 59 44.36 -6.14 3.70
C THR A 59 43.26 -5.67 2.74
N LEU A 60 42.01 -6.06 3.01
CA LEU A 60 40.87 -5.82 2.12
C LEU A 60 40.24 -4.43 2.28
N ALA A 61 40.34 -3.78 3.43
CA ALA A 61 39.72 -2.46 3.63
C ALA A 61 40.33 -1.36 2.74
N PRO A 62 41.66 -1.26 2.53
CA PRO A 62 42.26 -0.35 1.56
C PRO A 62 41.88 -0.72 0.12
N GLU A 63 41.84 -2.01 -0.21
CA GLU A 63 41.49 -2.51 -1.54
C GLU A 63 40.03 -2.18 -1.89
N PHE A 64 39.07 -2.51 -1.01
CA PHE A 64 37.67 -2.13 -1.19
C PHE A 64 37.45 -0.61 -1.15
N ALA A 65 38.24 0.15 -0.38
CA ALA A 65 38.17 1.62 -0.40
C ALA A 65 38.65 2.21 -1.74
N GLN A 66 39.58 1.53 -2.43
CA GLN A 66 40.04 1.90 -3.76
C GLN A 66 39.09 1.38 -4.85
N GLU A 67 38.53 0.17 -4.74
CA GLU A 67 37.50 -0.34 -5.66
C GLU A 67 36.19 0.48 -5.58
N LEU A 68 35.77 0.92 -4.39
CA LEU A 68 34.61 1.81 -4.20
C LEU A 68 34.84 3.22 -4.75
N LYS A 69 36.10 3.60 -5.00
CA LYS A 69 36.54 4.89 -5.53
C LYS A 69 36.77 4.86 -7.04
N ASP A 70 37.17 3.70 -7.58
CA ASP A 70 37.60 3.54 -8.98
C ASP A 70 36.68 2.65 -9.85
N TYR A 71 36.06 1.58 -9.30
CA TYR A 71 35.53 0.44 -10.08
C TYR A 71 34.12 -0.06 -9.67
N GLY A 72 34.04 -1.12 -8.84
CA GLY A 72 32.78 -1.60 -8.25
C GLY A 72 32.35 -3.09 -8.30
N HIS A 73 33.14 -4.10 -8.78
CA HIS A 73 33.09 -5.59 -8.43
C HIS A 73 33.53 -6.65 -9.53
N ILE A 74 33.79 -7.97 -9.17
CA ILE A 74 34.52 -9.09 -9.91
C ILE A 74 34.15 -10.57 -9.42
N TYR A 75 34.03 -11.82 -10.03
CA TYR A 75 33.82 -12.65 -11.31
C TYR A 75 33.44 -14.17 -10.89
N MET A 76 33.06 -15.32 -11.57
CA MET A 76 32.99 -16.04 -12.93
C MET A 76 31.89 -17.23 -12.99
N ALA A 77 31.88 -18.22 -13.96
CA ALA A 77 30.79 -19.26 -14.23
C ALA A 77 31.16 -20.73 -14.75
N TYR A 78 30.26 -21.78 -14.67
CA TYR A 78 30.48 -23.28 -14.94
C TYR A 78 29.22 -24.23 -15.27
N PRO A 79 29.35 -25.57 -15.59
CA PRO A 79 28.27 -26.52 -16.06
C PRO A 79 27.77 -27.69 -15.13
N ILE A 80 26.51 -28.18 -15.31
CA ILE A 80 25.64 -28.77 -14.24
C ILE A 80 26.11 -30.04 -13.49
N ASP A 81 26.51 -31.13 -14.16
CA ASP A 81 26.83 -32.41 -13.46
C ASP A 81 28.13 -32.34 -12.63
N GLN A 82 28.83 -31.20 -12.67
CA GLN A 82 30.07 -30.94 -11.96
C GLN A 82 29.86 -30.14 -10.67
N TYR A 83 28.67 -29.57 -10.44
CA TYR A 83 28.38 -28.77 -9.24
C TYR A 83 28.19 -29.70 -8.01
N PRO A 84 28.99 -29.54 -6.94
CA PRO A 84 28.91 -30.41 -5.76
C PRO A 84 27.75 -29.98 -4.83
N CYS A 85 26.52 -30.33 -5.20
CA CYS A 85 25.30 -29.96 -4.46
C CYS A 85 24.60 -31.17 -3.83
N ASN A 86 24.01 -30.97 -2.66
CA ASN A 86 23.18 -31.98 -1.99
C ASN A 86 21.84 -32.27 -2.70
N THR A 87 21.36 -31.37 -3.57
CA THR A 87 20.14 -31.60 -4.37
C THR A 87 20.31 -31.17 -5.84
N ARG A 88 19.66 -31.91 -6.76
CA ARG A 88 19.60 -31.54 -8.19
C ARG A 88 18.86 -30.22 -8.42
N GLN A 89 17.85 -29.93 -7.60
CA GLN A 89 17.06 -28.69 -7.69
C GLN A 89 17.94 -27.47 -7.41
N ALA A 90 18.83 -27.53 -6.42
CA ALA A 90 19.76 -26.44 -6.12
C ALA A 90 20.91 -26.32 -7.15
N ALA A 91 21.41 -27.44 -7.69
CA ALA A 91 22.37 -27.43 -8.81
C ALA A 91 21.80 -26.73 -10.06
N ALA A 92 20.52 -26.94 -10.37
CA ALA A 92 19.84 -26.24 -11.46
C ALA A 92 19.76 -24.71 -11.21
N ILE A 93 19.49 -24.28 -9.98
CA ILE A 93 19.44 -22.86 -9.61
C ILE A 93 20.83 -22.21 -9.76
N MET A 94 21.90 -22.88 -9.31
CA MET A 94 23.27 -22.40 -9.55
C MET A 94 23.60 -22.27 -11.04
N HIS A 95 23.19 -23.24 -11.85
CA HIS A 95 23.42 -23.22 -13.30
C HIS A 95 22.69 -22.06 -13.98
N MET A 96 21.43 -21.78 -13.58
CA MET A 96 20.68 -20.61 -14.04
C MET A 96 21.35 -19.28 -13.65
N ILE A 97 21.87 -19.19 -12.42
CA ILE A 97 22.62 -18.03 -11.94
C ILE A 97 23.87 -17.80 -12.81
N MET A 98 24.65 -18.85 -13.06
CA MET A 98 25.88 -18.75 -13.86
C MET A 98 25.61 -18.44 -15.34
N ASN A 99 24.52 -18.95 -15.92
CA ASN A 99 24.07 -18.54 -17.26
C ASN A 99 23.74 -17.04 -17.33
N ASN A 100 23.08 -16.48 -16.30
CA ASN A 100 22.75 -15.04 -16.27
C ASN A 100 23.98 -14.11 -16.11
N LEU A 101 25.14 -14.68 -15.80
CA LEU A 101 26.43 -13.99 -15.64
C LEU A 101 27.46 -14.36 -16.72
N ASP A 102 27.09 -15.20 -17.69
CA ASP A 102 27.95 -15.56 -18.82
C ASP A 102 28.23 -14.32 -19.71
N PRO A 103 29.50 -14.05 -20.12
CA PRO A 103 29.83 -12.91 -20.97
C PRO A 103 29.09 -12.84 -22.32
N ALA A 104 28.67 -13.97 -22.89
CA ALA A 104 27.84 -14.01 -24.09
C ALA A 104 26.40 -13.56 -23.84
N VAL A 105 25.88 -13.77 -22.62
CA VAL A 105 24.50 -13.48 -22.22
C VAL A 105 24.37 -12.07 -21.62
N ALA A 106 25.20 -11.74 -20.63
CA ALA A 106 25.07 -10.53 -19.83
C ALA A 106 25.49 -9.24 -20.57
N GLN A 107 24.96 -8.11 -20.11
CA GLN A 107 25.33 -6.77 -20.61
C GLN A 107 26.66 -6.31 -20.00
N PHE A 108 26.80 -6.37 -18.67
CA PHE A 108 28.05 -6.16 -17.95
C PHE A 108 28.25 -7.35 -16.99
N PRO A 109 28.80 -8.50 -17.46
CA PRO A 109 28.94 -9.72 -16.65
C PRO A 109 29.78 -9.49 -15.38
N GLN A 110 30.75 -8.58 -15.47
CA GLN A 110 31.72 -8.31 -14.41
C GLN A 110 31.09 -7.56 -13.24
N GLU A 111 30.30 -6.52 -13.52
CA GLU A 111 29.48 -5.79 -12.54
C GLU A 111 28.11 -6.46 -12.24
N LEU A 112 27.96 -7.76 -12.50
CA LEU A 112 26.76 -8.59 -12.24
C LEU A 112 25.48 -8.20 -13.02
N VAL A 113 25.56 -7.32 -14.02
CA VAL A 113 24.40 -6.80 -14.78
C VAL A 113 24.08 -7.68 -15.98
N THR A 114 22.97 -8.42 -15.93
CA THR A 114 22.49 -9.19 -17.09
C THR A 114 21.91 -8.27 -18.16
N TYR A 115 21.11 -7.25 -17.81
CA TYR A 115 20.48 -6.33 -18.78
C TYR A 115 20.05 -4.99 -18.17
N GLY A 116 19.56 -4.07 -19.01
CA GLY A 116 18.89 -2.83 -18.58
C GLY A 116 19.83 -1.76 -17.99
N GLY A 117 21.15 -1.90 -18.19
CA GLY A 117 22.15 -1.01 -17.59
C GLY A 117 22.41 -1.22 -16.10
N ASN A 118 21.37 -1.58 -15.31
CA ASN A 118 21.48 -1.83 -13.86
C ASN A 118 20.77 -3.09 -13.35
N GLY A 119 20.15 -3.91 -14.22
CA GLY A 119 19.48 -5.16 -13.85
C GLY A 119 20.48 -6.25 -13.44
N GLN A 120 20.75 -6.35 -12.15
CA GLN A 120 21.78 -7.22 -11.56
C GLN A 120 21.23 -8.57 -11.08
N VAL A 121 22.07 -9.61 -11.12
CA VAL A 121 21.78 -10.93 -10.53
C VAL A 121 22.02 -10.92 -9.01
N PHE A 122 23.09 -10.26 -8.57
CA PHE A 122 23.39 -9.95 -7.16
C PHE A 122 23.97 -8.55 -7.05
N SER A 123 23.92 -7.93 -5.87
CA SER A 123 24.49 -6.59 -5.66
C SER A 123 26.02 -6.60 -5.60
N ASN A 124 26.62 -7.72 -5.18
CA ASN A 124 28.07 -7.93 -5.14
C ASN A 124 28.42 -9.42 -5.23
N TRP A 125 29.70 -9.75 -5.46
CA TRP A 125 30.10 -11.15 -5.59
C TRP A 125 30.19 -11.91 -4.27
N ALA A 126 30.38 -11.25 -3.12
CA ALA A 126 30.32 -11.96 -1.84
C ALA A 126 28.94 -12.62 -1.62
N GLN A 127 27.86 -11.97 -2.08
CA GLN A 127 26.53 -12.57 -2.16
C GLN A 127 26.50 -13.77 -3.11
N PHE A 128 27.09 -13.70 -4.31
CA PHE A 128 27.20 -14.85 -5.24
C PHE A 128 27.91 -16.04 -4.59
N TRP A 129 29.06 -15.84 -3.94
CA TRP A 129 29.81 -16.93 -3.28
C TRP A 129 29.02 -17.54 -2.10
N LEU A 130 28.29 -16.73 -1.33
CA LEU A 130 27.40 -17.22 -0.28
C LEU A 130 26.17 -17.96 -0.83
N VAL A 131 25.56 -17.49 -1.92
CA VAL A 131 24.48 -18.21 -2.62
C VAL A 131 24.95 -19.57 -3.09
N PHE A 132 26.17 -19.66 -3.62
CA PHE A 132 26.79 -20.91 -4.04
C PHE A 132 27.06 -21.85 -2.85
N GLN A 133 27.51 -21.33 -1.71
CA GLN A 133 27.66 -22.12 -0.48
C GLN A 133 26.31 -22.65 0.05
N TYR A 134 25.26 -21.82 0.05
CA TYR A 134 23.94 -22.23 0.51
C TYR A 134 23.28 -23.24 -0.44
N LEU A 135 23.28 -22.97 -1.75
CA LEU A 135 22.74 -23.90 -2.75
C LEU A 135 23.52 -25.23 -2.79
N SER A 136 24.81 -25.27 -2.42
CA SER A 136 25.57 -26.53 -2.39
C SER A 136 25.18 -27.39 -1.19
N SER A 137 25.00 -26.76 -0.03
CA SER A 137 24.75 -27.42 1.25
C SER A 137 23.28 -27.74 1.53
N MET A 138 22.34 -27.03 0.89
CA MET A 138 20.92 -27.15 1.21
C MET A 138 20.31 -28.53 0.91
N THR A 139 19.39 -28.97 1.77
CA THR A 139 18.58 -30.18 1.57
C THR A 139 17.29 -29.87 0.81
N GLU A 140 16.51 -30.91 0.47
CA GLU A 140 15.14 -30.72 -0.07
C GLU A 140 14.17 -30.17 0.98
N GLU A 141 14.53 -30.18 2.27
CA GLU A 141 13.73 -29.63 3.36
C GLU A 141 14.11 -28.17 3.68
N GLN A 142 14.70 -27.44 2.72
CA GLN A 142 15.16 -26.05 2.91
C GLN A 142 14.80 -25.12 1.74
N THR A 143 14.62 -23.84 2.04
CA THR A 143 14.42 -22.74 1.07
C THR A 143 15.50 -21.68 1.29
N LEU A 144 16.24 -21.33 0.23
CA LEU A 144 17.13 -20.17 0.21
C LEU A 144 16.32 -18.89 -0.07
N VAL A 145 16.18 -18.03 0.94
CA VAL A 145 15.44 -16.78 0.80
C VAL A 145 16.38 -15.68 0.29
N MET A 146 16.02 -15.04 -0.84
CA MET A 146 16.83 -14.02 -1.52
C MET A 146 16.12 -12.67 -1.50
N TYR A 147 16.79 -11.64 -0.99
CA TYR A 147 16.31 -10.25 -0.95
C TYR A 147 17.13 -9.39 -1.92
N SER A 148 16.63 -9.14 -3.14
CA SER A 148 17.31 -8.30 -4.15
C SER A 148 18.79 -8.65 -4.37
N GLY A 149 19.11 -9.95 -4.42
CA GLY A 149 20.47 -10.47 -4.53
C GLY A 149 21.17 -10.81 -3.21
N HIS A 150 20.68 -10.37 -2.05
CA HIS A 150 21.21 -10.81 -0.75
C HIS A 150 20.64 -12.19 -0.36
N PRO A 151 21.47 -13.23 -0.11
CA PRO A 151 21.02 -14.46 0.54
C PRO A 151 20.76 -14.18 2.02
N LEU A 152 19.49 -14.13 2.43
CA LEU A 152 19.09 -13.98 3.83
C LEU A 152 19.41 -15.24 4.65
N GLY A 153 19.34 -16.42 4.02
CA GLY A 153 19.72 -17.70 4.60
C GLY A 153 18.88 -18.88 4.11
N LEU A 154 19.22 -20.07 4.60
CA LEU A 154 18.43 -21.30 4.43
C LEU A 154 17.44 -21.46 5.58
N PHE A 155 16.15 -21.51 5.24
CA PHE A 155 15.06 -21.71 6.20
C PHE A 155 14.44 -23.11 6.00
N PRO A 156 14.03 -23.82 7.08
CA PRO A 156 13.31 -25.08 6.96
C PRO A 156 12.03 -24.96 6.13
N SER A 157 11.76 -25.98 5.31
CA SER A 157 10.64 -26.05 4.35
C SER A 157 10.27 -27.52 4.07
N LEU A 158 9.26 -27.77 3.24
CA LEU A 158 8.92 -29.12 2.80
C LEU A 158 9.61 -29.47 1.47
N PRO A 159 9.82 -30.75 1.12
CA PRO A 159 10.32 -31.16 -0.20
C PRO A 159 9.49 -30.59 -1.36
N SER A 160 8.18 -30.38 -1.16
CA SER A 160 7.27 -29.76 -2.11
C SER A 160 7.36 -28.23 -2.21
N SER A 161 8.02 -27.55 -1.27
CA SER A 161 8.20 -26.10 -1.24
C SER A 161 9.23 -25.60 -2.27
N PRO A 162 9.25 -24.28 -2.54
CA PRO A 162 10.37 -23.61 -3.20
C PRO A 162 11.74 -23.91 -2.57
N ARG A 163 12.75 -24.16 -3.41
CA ARG A 163 14.17 -24.18 -3.02
C ARG A 163 14.78 -22.78 -2.98
N CYS A 164 14.25 -21.82 -3.73
CA CYS A 164 14.69 -20.42 -3.68
C CYS A 164 13.53 -19.45 -3.99
N VAL A 165 13.79 -18.13 -3.97
CA VAL A 165 12.79 -17.08 -4.27
C VAL A 165 13.43 -15.91 -5.09
N ILE A 166 13.27 -15.85 -6.43
CA ILE A 166 13.97 -14.88 -7.35
C ILE A 166 13.22 -14.66 -8.71
N THR A 167 13.54 -13.61 -9.50
CA THR A 167 12.58 -12.69 -10.20
C THR A 167 13.00 -12.08 -11.63
N ASN A 168 12.12 -12.03 -12.69
CA ASN A 168 12.10 -11.24 -14.02
C ASN A 168 12.14 -11.93 -15.47
N GLY A 169 11.82 -11.23 -16.61
CA GLY A 169 11.82 -11.73 -18.06
C GLY A 169 11.76 -10.77 -19.35
N MET A 170 10.90 -11.03 -20.39
CA MET A 170 10.68 -10.44 -21.79
C MET A 170 9.27 -10.84 -22.41
N LEU A 171 8.52 -10.22 -23.40
CA LEU A 171 8.68 -10.05 -24.91
C LEU A 171 7.40 -9.42 -25.66
N THR A 172 7.30 -9.21 -27.03
CA THR A 172 6.10 -8.56 -27.74
C THR A 172 5.73 -8.77 -29.28
N VAL A 173 6.58 -8.46 -30.27
CA VAL A 173 6.21 -7.81 -31.60
C VAL A 173 5.00 -8.29 -32.45
N LEU A 174 4.86 -9.58 -32.79
CA LEU A 174 4.06 -10.07 -33.96
C LEU A 174 2.61 -9.54 -34.05
N ASN A 175 1.97 -9.32 -32.91
CA ASN A 175 0.58 -8.90 -32.81
C ASN A 175 0.31 -7.46 -33.30
N ALA A 176 1.33 -6.58 -33.28
CA ALA A 176 1.20 -5.21 -33.80
C ALA A 176 0.84 -5.20 -35.29
N GLY A 177 1.43 -6.11 -36.07
CA GLY A 177 1.14 -6.27 -37.50
C GLY A 177 -0.33 -6.62 -37.78
N ARG A 178 -0.90 -7.55 -37.01
CA ARG A 178 -2.33 -7.92 -37.14
C ARG A 178 -3.26 -6.80 -36.70
N ARG A 179 -3.02 -6.18 -35.55
CA ARG A 179 -3.94 -5.17 -34.99
C ARG A 179 -3.90 -3.84 -35.73
N TYR A 180 -2.72 -3.40 -36.17
CA TYR A 180 -2.53 -2.05 -36.71
C TYR A 180 -2.40 -2.00 -38.24
N LEU A 181 -1.91 -3.09 -38.88
CA LEU A 181 -1.80 -3.18 -40.35
C LEU A 181 -2.79 -4.18 -40.97
N GLY A 182 -3.62 -4.85 -40.16
CA GLY A 182 -4.61 -5.83 -40.63
C GLY A 182 -4.02 -7.11 -41.24
N THR A 183 -2.75 -7.44 -41.01
CA THR A 183 -2.07 -8.55 -41.68
C THR A 183 -1.20 -9.42 -40.76
N SER A 184 -1.20 -10.73 -40.99
CA SER A 184 -0.29 -11.71 -40.38
C SER A 184 1.01 -11.91 -41.17
N ASP A 185 1.11 -11.36 -42.39
CA ASP A 185 2.32 -11.29 -43.19
C ASP A 185 2.88 -9.87 -43.20
N LEU A 186 4.11 -9.71 -42.69
CA LEU A 186 4.80 -8.43 -42.56
C LEU A 186 5.98 -8.28 -43.54
N ARG A 187 6.09 -9.15 -44.53
CA ARG A 187 7.14 -9.09 -45.56
C ARG A 187 7.05 -7.80 -46.40
N GLY A 188 8.05 -6.95 -46.26
CA GLY A 188 8.11 -5.60 -46.84
C GLY A 188 7.51 -4.48 -45.98
N ARG A 189 6.97 -4.80 -44.79
CA ARG A 189 6.62 -3.79 -43.77
C ARG A 189 7.87 -3.37 -43.01
N VAL A 190 7.92 -2.12 -42.60
CA VAL A 190 9.05 -1.49 -41.91
C VAL A 190 8.65 -1.14 -40.48
N PHE A 191 9.40 -1.68 -39.52
CA PHE A 191 9.30 -1.40 -38.10
C PHE A 191 10.53 -0.62 -37.65
N VAL A 192 10.34 0.57 -37.09
CA VAL A 192 11.42 1.43 -36.57
C VAL A 192 11.32 1.48 -35.04
N SER A 193 12.45 1.27 -34.37
CA SER A 193 12.55 1.38 -32.91
C SER A 193 13.99 1.71 -32.49
N SER A 194 14.28 1.63 -31.19
CA SER A 194 15.51 2.08 -30.56
C SER A 194 16.05 1.11 -29.51
N GLY A 195 17.35 1.21 -29.25
CA GLY A 195 18.08 0.45 -28.25
C GLY A 195 18.47 -0.95 -28.71
N LEU A 196 19.75 -1.28 -28.57
CA LEU A 196 20.31 -2.61 -28.81
C LEU A 196 20.90 -3.24 -27.53
N GLY A 197 20.63 -2.62 -26.38
CA GLY A 197 20.96 -3.12 -25.03
C GLY A 197 20.31 -4.45 -24.67
N GLY A 198 20.42 -4.86 -23.39
CA GLY A 198 20.15 -6.24 -22.94
C GLY A 198 18.81 -6.83 -23.41
N MET A 199 17.70 -6.09 -23.25
CA MET A 199 16.37 -6.50 -23.74
C MET A 199 16.09 -6.01 -25.18
N SER A 200 16.36 -4.72 -25.44
CA SER A 200 15.95 -4.04 -26.68
C SER A 200 16.68 -4.53 -27.93
N GLY A 201 17.87 -5.12 -27.79
CA GLY A 201 18.53 -5.86 -28.86
C GLY A 201 17.69 -7.01 -29.46
N ALA A 202 16.76 -7.59 -28.70
CA ALA A 202 15.90 -8.66 -29.19
C ALA A 202 14.89 -8.17 -30.27
N GLN A 203 14.57 -6.88 -30.32
CA GLN A 203 13.67 -6.30 -31.32
C GLN A 203 14.14 -6.55 -32.76
N ALA A 204 15.46 -6.43 -32.99
CA ALA A 204 16.09 -6.70 -34.27
C ALA A 204 15.78 -8.13 -34.76
N LYS A 205 15.97 -9.12 -33.89
CA LYS A 205 15.71 -10.53 -34.22
C LYS A 205 14.21 -10.85 -34.30
N ALA A 206 13.39 -10.22 -33.45
CA ALA A 206 11.94 -10.36 -33.48
C ALA A 206 11.33 -9.85 -34.80
N ALA A 207 11.86 -8.76 -35.36
CA ALA A 207 11.44 -8.25 -36.67
C ALA A 207 11.70 -9.26 -37.80
N VAL A 208 12.90 -9.85 -37.83
CA VAL A 208 13.28 -10.87 -38.84
C VAL A 208 12.40 -12.12 -38.74
N ILE A 209 12.11 -12.60 -37.52
CA ILE A 209 11.24 -13.77 -37.29
C ILE A 209 9.78 -13.46 -37.67
N ALA A 210 9.30 -12.25 -37.38
CA ALA A 210 8.01 -11.74 -37.86
C ALA A 210 7.98 -11.54 -39.39
N GLY A 211 9.14 -11.43 -40.03
CA GLY A 211 9.33 -11.31 -41.47
C GLY A 211 9.38 -9.87 -41.98
N CYS A 212 9.47 -8.87 -41.10
CA CYS A 212 9.53 -7.46 -41.45
C CYS A 212 10.96 -6.91 -41.48
N ILE A 213 11.08 -5.64 -41.84
CA ILE A 213 12.32 -4.87 -41.87
C ILE A 213 12.40 -4.10 -40.54
N GLY A 214 13.18 -4.59 -39.60
CA GLY A 214 13.42 -3.93 -38.32
C GLY A 214 14.61 -2.98 -38.41
N VAL A 215 14.38 -1.68 -38.23
CA VAL A 215 15.41 -0.64 -38.18
C VAL A 215 15.55 -0.19 -36.73
N ILE A 216 16.69 -0.50 -36.09
CA ILE A 216 16.91 -0.20 -34.68
C ILE A 216 18.04 0.82 -34.53
N ALA A 217 17.71 2.01 -34.03
CA ALA A 217 18.69 3.06 -33.74
C ALA A 217 19.37 2.84 -32.38
N GLU A 218 20.68 2.99 -32.33
CA GLU A 218 21.49 2.88 -31.12
C GLU A 218 22.64 3.91 -31.16
N VAL A 219 22.86 4.60 -30.04
CA VAL A 219 23.86 5.67 -29.90
C VAL A 219 25.21 5.19 -29.39
N ASP A 220 25.26 4.00 -28.77
CA ASP A 220 26.49 3.36 -28.34
C ASP A 220 26.92 2.27 -29.36
N GLU A 221 28.12 2.41 -29.90
CA GLU A 221 28.68 1.47 -30.86
C GLU A 221 28.88 0.06 -30.25
N ALA A 222 29.08 -0.05 -28.93
CA ALA A 222 29.37 -1.32 -28.25
C ALA A 222 28.20 -2.32 -28.26
N PRO A 223 26.97 -1.99 -27.78
CA PRO A 223 25.82 -2.88 -27.90
C PRO A 223 25.45 -3.14 -29.37
N LEU A 224 25.57 -2.14 -30.26
CA LEU A 224 25.30 -2.32 -31.69
C LEU A 224 26.22 -3.37 -32.31
N ARG A 225 27.54 -3.29 -32.06
CA ARG A 225 28.52 -4.31 -32.48
C ARG A 225 28.20 -5.68 -31.86
N LYS A 226 27.96 -5.76 -30.55
CA LYS A 226 27.60 -7.02 -29.87
C LYS A 226 26.37 -7.69 -30.51
N ARG A 227 25.35 -6.92 -30.91
CA ARG A 227 24.16 -7.49 -31.59
C ARG A 227 24.40 -7.86 -33.04
N HIS A 228 25.34 -7.21 -33.72
CA HIS A 228 25.74 -7.59 -35.08
C HIS A 228 26.58 -8.88 -35.07
N GLU A 229 27.55 -8.98 -34.16
CA GLU A 229 28.40 -10.16 -33.93
C GLU A 229 27.57 -11.38 -33.49
N GLN A 230 26.52 -11.18 -32.69
CA GLN A 230 25.53 -12.21 -32.32
C GLN A 230 24.58 -12.59 -33.47
N GLY A 231 24.62 -11.90 -34.63
CA GLY A 231 23.71 -12.12 -35.75
C GLY A 231 22.24 -11.75 -35.47
N TRP A 232 21.99 -10.90 -34.46
CA TRP A 232 20.64 -10.38 -34.17
C TRP A 232 20.34 -9.15 -35.03
N VAL A 233 21.37 -8.33 -35.27
CA VAL A 233 21.42 -7.28 -36.29
C VAL A 233 22.15 -7.84 -37.51
N MET A 234 21.47 -7.97 -38.65
CA MET A 234 22.04 -8.54 -39.87
C MET A 234 22.98 -7.57 -40.58
N GLU A 235 22.65 -6.27 -40.57
CA GLU A 235 23.39 -5.23 -41.28
C GLU A 235 23.47 -3.94 -40.46
N VAL A 236 24.48 -3.10 -40.73
CA VAL A 236 24.68 -1.81 -40.06
C VAL A 236 24.67 -0.69 -41.10
N ALA A 237 23.83 0.31 -40.89
CA ALA A 237 23.79 1.53 -41.69
C ALA A 237 25.04 2.40 -41.41
N LYS A 238 25.56 3.07 -42.46
CA LYS A 238 26.78 3.89 -42.36
C LYS A 238 26.47 5.31 -41.88
N ASP A 239 25.29 5.77 -42.26
CA ASP A 239 24.74 7.10 -42.14
C ASP A 239 23.22 6.99 -42.40
N LEU A 240 22.50 8.11 -42.33
CA LEU A 240 21.06 8.14 -42.56
C LEU A 240 20.68 7.90 -44.04
N ASP A 241 21.49 8.32 -45.00
CA ASP A 241 21.20 8.13 -46.43
C ASP A 241 21.25 6.64 -46.82
N HIS A 242 22.29 5.94 -46.37
CA HIS A 242 22.42 4.49 -46.50
C HIS A 242 21.26 3.77 -45.78
N CYS A 243 20.84 4.25 -44.60
CA CYS A 243 19.70 3.68 -43.88
C CYS A 243 18.40 3.78 -44.70
N ILE A 244 18.08 4.98 -45.20
CA ILE A 244 16.90 5.26 -46.02
C ILE A 244 16.93 4.48 -47.35
N GLN A 245 18.06 4.44 -48.04
CA GLN A 245 18.23 3.62 -49.25
C GLN A 245 17.98 2.13 -48.95
N ARG A 246 18.57 1.60 -47.88
CA ARG A 246 18.48 0.18 -47.54
C ARG A 246 17.05 -0.23 -47.15
N ILE A 247 16.29 0.66 -46.49
CA ILE A 247 14.86 0.48 -46.23
C ILE A 247 14.09 0.33 -47.55
N ARG A 248 14.28 1.24 -48.51
CA ARG A 248 13.63 1.19 -49.84
C ARG A 248 13.94 -0.12 -50.59
N GLU A 249 15.20 -0.56 -50.57
CA GLU A 249 15.64 -1.81 -51.19
C GLU A 249 15.05 -3.06 -50.53
N ALA A 250 15.09 -3.13 -49.20
CA ALA A 250 14.54 -4.25 -48.44
C ALA A 250 13.01 -4.34 -48.58
N ARG A 251 12.31 -3.20 -48.59
CA ARG A 251 10.86 -3.10 -48.83
C ARG A 251 10.52 -3.60 -50.24
N LYS A 252 11.25 -3.14 -51.27
CA LYS A 252 11.07 -3.57 -52.67
C LYS A 252 11.33 -5.07 -52.87
N SER A 253 12.32 -5.64 -52.19
CA SER A 253 12.63 -7.08 -52.25
C SER A 253 11.81 -7.96 -51.29
N LYS A 254 10.99 -7.35 -50.43
CA LYS A 254 10.24 -8.01 -49.33
C LYS A 254 11.14 -8.86 -48.42
N LEU A 255 12.38 -8.42 -48.23
CA LEU A 255 13.38 -9.08 -47.38
C LEU A 255 13.07 -8.82 -45.90
N GLY A 256 12.94 -9.89 -45.11
CA GLY A 256 13.03 -9.78 -43.65
C GLY A 256 14.47 -9.46 -43.26
N LEU A 257 14.68 -8.33 -42.58
CA LEU A 257 16.01 -7.74 -42.35
C LEU A 257 16.04 -7.06 -40.98
N SER A 258 17.16 -7.16 -40.27
CA SER A 258 17.47 -6.28 -39.14
C SER A 258 18.65 -5.35 -39.46
N LEU A 259 18.37 -4.05 -39.46
CA LEU A 259 19.29 -2.98 -39.78
C LEU A 259 19.57 -2.14 -38.53
N GLY A 260 20.80 -2.18 -38.01
CA GLY A 260 21.24 -1.30 -36.93
C GLY A 260 21.65 0.06 -37.50
N TYR A 261 21.16 1.15 -36.92
CA TYR A 261 21.63 2.51 -37.22
C TYR A 261 22.46 3.04 -36.05
N HIS A 262 23.75 3.31 -36.27
CA HIS A 262 24.61 3.94 -35.28
C HIS A 262 24.35 5.46 -35.27
N GLY A 263 23.52 5.90 -34.32
CA GLY A 263 23.07 7.27 -34.19
C GLY A 263 21.78 7.40 -33.38
N ASN A 264 21.33 8.64 -33.19
CA ASN A 264 20.18 8.92 -32.32
C ASN A 264 18.84 8.62 -33.00
N ILE A 265 17.93 7.96 -32.30
CA ILE A 265 16.57 7.64 -32.77
C ILE A 265 15.79 8.88 -33.23
N VAL A 266 15.96 10.03 -32.56
CA VAL A 266 15.28 11.27 -32.93
C VAL A 266 15.74 11.78 -34.30
N ALA A 267 17.03 11.66 -34.62
CA ALA A 267 17.56 12.03 -35.94
C ALA A 267 17.03 11.10 -37.05
N LEU A 268 16.80 9.81 -36.75
CA LEU A 268 16.14 8.89 -37.67
C LEU A 268 14.67 9.25 -37.88
N TRP A 269 13.92 9.59 -36.83
CA TRP A 269 12.52 10.04 -36.94
C TRP A 269 12.39 11.37 -37.70
N GLU A 270 13.22 12.36 -37.37
CA GLU A 270 13.26 13.65 -38.07
C GLU A 270 13.62 13.47 -39.55
N ARG A 271 14.53 12.53 -39.89
CA ARG A 271 14.84 12.18 -41.28
C ARG A 271 13.69 11.44 -41.99
N LEU A 272 13.05 10.48 -41.35
CA LEU A 272 11.88 9.78 -41.93
C LEU A 272 10.74 10.76 -42.23
N TRP A 273 10.56 11.78 -41.40
CA TRP A 273 9.65 12.89 -41.66
C TRP A 273 10.11 13.79 -42.83
N GLN A 274 11.40 14.15 -42.90
CA GLN A 274 11.95 14.93 -44.02
C GLN A 274 11.82 14.22 -45.37
N GLU A 275 12.04 12.89 -45.42
CA GLU A 275 11.79 12.08 -46.62
C GLU A 275 10.31 12.15 -47.04
N TYR A 276 9.38 12.09 -46.08
CA TYR A 276 7.96 12.23 -46.37
C TYR A 276 7.62 13.63 -46.90
N GLU A 277 8.14 14.72 -46.31
CA GLU A 277 7.91 16.08 -46.81
C GLU A 277 8.48 16.31 -48.22
N GLN A 278 9.60 15.67 -48.57
CA GLN A 278 10.26 15.82 -49.87
C GLN A 278 9.69 14.92 -50.97
N THR A 279 9.14 13.75 -50.63
CA THR A 279 8.78 12.69 -51.60
C THR A 279 7.33 12.20 -51.52
N GLY A 280 6.63 12.45 -50.40
CA GLY A 280 5.34 11.83 -50.07
C GLY A 280 5.43 10.35 -49.69
N GLU A 281 6.62 9.73 -49.66
CA GLU A 281 6.79 8.31 -49.35
C GLU A 281 6.83 8.05 -47.84
N LEU A 282 5.80 7.38 -47.30
CA LEU A 282 5.82 6.93 -45.91
C LEU A 282 6.70 5.67 -45.77
N LEU A 283 7.96 5.87 -45.38
CA LEU A 283 8.98 4.82 -45.28
C LEU A 283 8.84 3.86 -44.08
N VAL A 284 7.95 4.15 -43.14
CA VAL A 284 7.75 3.39 -41.89
C VAL A 284 6.28 3.02 -41.72
N ASP A 285 6.00 1.75 -41.44
CA ASP A 285 4.64 1.25 -41.17
C ASP A 285 4.34 1.22 -39.66
N LEU A 286 5.34 0.83 -38.87
CA LEU A 286 5.24 0.59 -37.43
C LEU A 286 6.38 1.30 -36.69
N GLY A 287 6.07 1.94 -35.56
CA GLY A 287 7.03 2.65 -34.71
C GLY A 287 6.92 2.28 -33.24
N SER A 288 8.04 2.27 -32.53
CA SER A 288 8.09 2.20 -31.07
C SER A 288 9.38 2.81 -30.53
N ASP A 289 9.60 2.71 -29.22
CA ASP A 289 10.85 3.04 -28.55
C ASP A 289 11.14 1.99 -27.44
N GLN A 290 12.41 1.57 -27.32
CA GLN A 290 12.87 0.73 -26.21
C GLN A 290 14.25 1.18 -25.68
N THR A 291 14.46 2.50 -25.60
CA THR A 291 15.50 3.12 -24.76
C THR A 291 15.16 2.95 -23.27
N SER A 292 16.08 3.28 -22.35
CA SER A 292 15.85 3.09 -20.91
C SER A 292 15.28 4.35 -20.25
N LEU A 293 14.04 4.69 -20.63
CA LEU A 293 13.30 5.86 -20.13
C LEU A 293 12.84 5.74 -18.66
N HIS A 294 13.06 4.58 -18.02
CA HIS A 294 12.94 4.38 -16.57
C HIS A 294 14.16 4.90 -15.78
N ASN A 295 15.29 5.21 -16.43
CA ASN A 295 16.48 5.82 -15.81
C ASN A 295 17.17 6.87 -16.71
N PRO A 296 16.40 7.83 -17.27
CA PRO A 296 16.80 8.62 -18.43
C PRO A 296 18.08 9.44 -18.19
N PHE A 297 18.18 10.10 -17.03
CA PHE A 297 19.29 10.99 -16.68
C PHE A 297 20.59 10.25 -16.31
N SER A 298 20.52 8.94 -16.09
CA SER A 298 21.65 8.08 -15.67
C SER A 298 22.26 7.29 -16.83
N GLY A 299 22.19 7.84 -18.04
CA GLY A 299 22.63 7.17 -19.28
C GLY A 299 21.62 6.19 -19.86
N GLY A 300 20.36 6.22 -19.42
CA GLY A 300 19.28 5.44 -19.99
C GLY A 300 18.73 5.99 -21.31
N TYR A 301 18.88 7.31 -21.53
CA TYR A 301 18.56 8.01 -22.77
C TYR A 301 19.64 9.04 -23.10
N TYR A 302 19.78 9.37 -24.38
CA TYR A 302 20.81 10.28 -24.88
C TYR A 302 20.17 11.36 -25.76
N PRO A 303 20.44 12.65 -25.51
CA PRO A 303 19.83 13.74 -26.26
C PRO A 303 20.40 13.84 -27.69
N VAL A 304 19.54 14.12 -28.67
CA VAL A 304 19.90 14.26 -30.09
C VAL A 304 20.86 15.43 -30.38
N GLN A 305 20.92 16.41 -29.48
CA GLN A 305 21.77 17.60 -29.56
C GLN A 305 23.26 17.30 -29.35
N LEU A 306 23.62 16.10 -28.84
CA LEU A 306 24.98 15.76 -28.41
C LEU A 306 25.41 14.39 -28.96
N GLY A 307 26.67 14.28 -29.39
CA GLY A 307 27.27 12.96 -29.67
C GLY A 307 27.46 12.15 -28.37
N PHE A 308 27.43 10.82 -28.44
CA PHE A 308 27.48 9.93 -27.27
C PHE A 308 28.60 10.26 -26.26
N LYS A 309 29.80 10.63 -26.72
CA LYS A 309 30.92 11.05 -25.85
C LYS A 309 30.67 12.41 -25.17
N GLN A 310 30.08 13.38 -25.88
CA GLN A 310 29.72 14.69 -25.32
C GLN A 310 28.57 14.57 -24.31
N ALA A 311 27.59 13.71 -24.59
CA ALA A 311 26.50 13.39 -23.68
C ALA A 311 27.03 12.73 -22.38
N ASN A 312 27.90 11.73 -22.49
CA ASN A 312 28.57 11.09 -21.34
C ASN A 312 29.51 12.04 -20.57
N GLN A 313 30.03 13.09 -21.20
CA GLN A 313 30.77 14.15 -20.52
C GLN A 313 29.81 15.10 -19.80
N LEU A 314 28.77 15.60 -20.47
CA LEU A 314 27.82 16.55 -19.89
C LEU A 314 27.07 15.94 -18.70
N MET A 315 26.63 14.68 -18.80
CA MET A 315 26.04 13.90 -17.70
C MET A 315 26.90 13.88 -16.42
N LYS A 316 28.21 14.09 -16.53
CA LYS A 316 29.16 14.12 -15.40
C LYS A 316 29.57 15.53 -14.98
N THR A 317 29.64 16.48 -15.91
CA THR A 317 30.09 17.86 -15.63
C THR A 317 28.96 18.82 -15.28
N ASP A 318 27.74 18.54 -15.76
CA ASP A 318 26.56 19.40 -15.66
C ASP A 318 25.29 18.54 -15.81
N PRO A 319 24.90 17.78 -14.76
CA PRO A 319 23.78 16.83 -14.82
C PRO A 319 22.43 17.53 -15.07
N GLN A 320 22.26 18.75 -14.58
CA GLN A 320 21.01 19.51 -14.71
C GLN A 320 20.81 20.02 -16.14
N LYS A 321 21.87 20.51 -16.81
CA LYS A 321 21.80 20.79 -18.25
C LYS A 321 21.65 19.53 -19.09
N PHE A 322 22.26 18.41 -18.68
CA PHE A 322 22.04 17.12 -19.33
C PHE A 322 20.56 16.71 -19.27
N ARG A 323 19.92 16.83 -18.10
CA ARG A 323 18.46 16.63 -17.90
C ARG A 323 17.62 17.54 -18.79
N ASN A 324 17.91 18.84 -18.82
CA ASN A 324 17.19 19.80 -19.65
C ASN A 324 17.34 19.50 -21.15
N THR A 325 18.53 19.07 -21.59
CA THR A 325 18.78 18.66 -22.98
C THR A 325 18.02 17.36 -23.33
N ILE A 326 17.93 16.40 -22.40
CA ILE A 326 17.09 15.20 -22.56
C ILE A 326 15.62 15.58 -22.75
N HIS A 327 15.06 16.46 -21.91
CA HIS A 327 13.67 16.91 -22.04
C HIS A 327 13.41 17.63 -23.37
N GLU A 328 14.35 18.42 -23.89
CA GLU A 328 14.25 18.99 -25.24
C GLU A 328 14.27 17.93 -26.34
N SER A 329 15.16 16.93 -26.22
CA SER A 329 15.22 15.79 -27.14
C SER A 329 13.92 14.97 -27.15
N LEU A 330 13.29 14.74 -25.99
CA LEU A 330 12.00 14.03 -25.89
C LEU A 330 10.85 14.80 -26.53
N ARG A 331 10.79 16.13 -26.38
CA ARG A 331 9.82 16.97 -27.09
C ARG A 331 9.97 16.84 -28.62
N ARG A 332 11.20 16.84 -29.13
CA ARG A 332 11.49 16.62 -30.57
C ARG A 332 11.13 15.21 -31.04
N HIS A 333 11.44 14.20 -30.22
CA HIS A 333 11.13 12.78 -30.47
C HIS A 333 9.63 12.58 -30.70
N VAL A 334 8.79 13.07 -29.77
CA VAL A 334 7.33 13.01 -29.89
C VAL A 334 6.81 13.85 -31.05
N ALA A 335 7.36 15.06 -31.29
CA ALA A 335 6.92 15.89 -32.41
C ALA A 335 7.11 15.22 -33.79
N ALA A 336 8.19 14.47 -33.98
CA ALA A 336 8.42 13.69 -35.20
C ALA A 336 7.48 12.46 -35.30
N ILE A 337 7.23 11.76 -34.19
CA ILE A 337 6.26 10.65 -34.12
C ILE A 337 4.85 11.14 -34.45
N ASN A 338 4.39 12.24 -33.83
CA ASN A 338 3.07 12.85 -34.06
C ASN A 338 2.83 13.07 -35.56
N LYS A 339 3.77 13.77 -36.22
CA LYS A 339 3.72 14.07 -37.65
C LYS A 339 3.67 12.83 -38.55
N LEU A 340 4.45 11.78 -38.24
CA LEU A 340 4.43 10.53 -39.00
C LEU A 340 3.15 9.72 -38.79
N CYS A 341 2.61 9.73 -37.57
CA CYS A 341 1.34 9.08 -37.25
C CYS A 341 0.14 9.71 -37.94
N GLU A 342 0.10 11.04 -38.08
CA GLU A 342 -0.90 11.74 -38.90
C GLU A 342 -0.94 11.29 -40.37
N LYS A 343 0.13 10.66 -40.87
CA LYS A 343 0.24 10.17 -42.26
C LYS A 343 0.05 8.66 -42.38
N GLY A 344 -0.23 7.96 -41.28
CA GLY A 344 -0.60 6.54 -41.27
C GLY A 344 0.43 5.58 -40.66
N MET A 345 1.52 6.06 -40.07
CA MET A 345 2.38 5.22 -39.23
C MET A 345 1.65 4.87 -37.92
N PHE A 346 1.73 3.62 -37.45
CA PHE A 346 1.24 3.30 -36.10
C PHE A 346 2.39 3.30 -35.08
N PHE A 347 2.27 4.06 -33.99
CA PHE A 347 3.22 4.07 -32.86
C PHE A 347 2.63 3.46 -31.59
N TRP A 348 3.46 2.76 -30.80
CA TRP A 348 3.11 2.30 -29.44
C TRP A 348 4.29 2.42 -28.48
N ASP A 349 4.03 2.58 -27.18
CA ASP A 349 5.05 2.54 -26.11
C ASP A 349 5.37 1.07 -25.74
N TYR A 350 6.65 0.70 -25.71
CA TYR A 350 7.12 -0.68 -25.45
C TYR A 350 7.23 -0.99 -23.93
N GLY A 351 6.56 -0.22 -23.08
CA GLY A 351 6.55 -0.38 -21.62
C GLY A 351 7.89 0.00 -20.97
N ASN A 352 8.55 1.04 -21.51
CA ASN A 352 9.83 1.57 -21.04
C ASN A 352 9.71 2.94 -20.34
N ALA A 353 8.47 3.41 -20.13
CA ALA A 353 8.10 4.73 -19.62
C ALA A 353 8.35 5.92 -20.58
N PHE A 354 8.46 5.66 -21.90
CA PHE A 354 8.67 6.71 -22.91
C PHE A 354 7.60 7.82 -22.86
N LEU A 355 6.32 7.46 -22.92
CA LEU A 355 5.23 8.45 -22.91
C LEU A 355 5.11 9.18 -21.56
N LEU A 356 5.42 8.52 -20.44
CA LEU A 356 5.34 9.10 -19.10
C LEU A 356 6.40 10.19 -18.89
N GLU A 357 7.66 9.92 -19.22
CA GLU A 357 8.71 10.94 -19.10
C GLU A 357 8.62 11.99 -20.21
N ALA A 358 8.08 11.65 -21.40
CA ALA A 358 7.73 12.65 -22.40
C ALA A 358 6.63 13.62 -21.92
N LYS A 359 5.61 13.15 -21.18
CA LYS A 359 4.63 14.02 -20.50
C LYS A 359 5.31 14.92 -19.47
N ARG A 360 6.20 14.37 -18.62
CA ARG A 360 6.99 15.16 -17.65
C ARG A 360 7.91 16.19 -18.33
N ALA A 361 8.39 15.90 -19.55
CA ALA A 361 9.16 16.81 -20.39
C ALA A 361 8.30 17.87 -21.14
N GLY A 362 6.97 17.87 -20.97
CA GLY A 362 6.07 18.79 -21.67
C GLY A 362 5.91 18.50 -23.16
N ALA A 363 5.99 17.23 -23.57
CA ALA A 363 5.71 16.80 -24.94
C ALA A 363 4.22 16.50 -25.15
N GLU A 364 3.72 16.69 -26.37
CA GLU A 364 2.29 16.52 -26.70
C GLU A 364 1.84 15.05 -26.80
N VAL A 365 1.88 14.30 -25.69
CA VAL A 365 1.50 12.88 -25.63
C VAL A 365 0.09 12.63 -25.08
N GLU A 366 -0.62 13.64 -24.58
CA GLU A 366 -1.93 13.48 -23.91
C GLU A 366 -3.10 13.33 -24.89
N LYS A 367 -4.05 12.45 -24.57
CA LYS A 367 -5.24 12.16 -25.37
C LYS A 367 -6.36 13.15 -25.02
N THR A 368 -6.91 13.85 -26.02
CA THR A 368 -8.04 14.77 -25.84
C THR A 368 -9.25 14.05 -25.25
N GLY A 369 -9.68 14.45 -24.05
CA GLY A 369 -10.79 13.83 -23.33
C GLY A 369 -10.46 12.48 -22.67
N GLY A 370 -9.19 12.08 -22.62
CA GLY A 370 -8.74 10.91 -21.88
C GLY A 370 -8.51 11.17 -20.39
N GLY A 371 -8.50 10.10 -19.60
CA GLY A 371 -8.15 10.15 -18.17
C GLY A 371 -6.66 10.41 -17.93
N ALA A 372 -6.27 10.62 -16.67
CA ALA A 372 -4.89 11.00 -16.29
C ALA A 372 -3.78 10.03 -16.77
N THR A 373 -4.14 8.77 -17.05
CA THR A 373 -3.28 7.67 -17.54
C THR A 373 -3.42 7.38 -19.04
N GLU A 374 -4.27 8.10 -19.78
CA GLU A 374 -4.47 7.88 -21.22
C GLU A 374 -3.61 8.81 -22.11
N PHE A 375 -2.77 8.19 -22.93
CA PHE A 375 -1.93 8.87 -23.91
C PHE A 375 -2.50 8.74 -25.34
N LYS A 376 -2.06 9.59 -26.27
CA LYS A 376 -2.39 9.51 -27.71
C LYS A 376 -2.02 8.17 -28.33
N TYR A 377 -0.95 7.55 -27.81
CA TYR A 377 -0.43 6.26 -28.24
C TYR A 377 -0.64 5.22 -27.16
N PRO A 378 -1.06 3.99 -27.52
CA PRO A 378 -1.21 2.92 -26.56
C PRO A 378 0.15 2.43 -26.07
N SER A 379 0.21 2.02 -24.80
CA SER A 379 1.17 1.01 -24.36
C SER A 379 0.89 -0.31 -25.08
N TYR A 380 1.92 -1.08 -25.42
CA TYR A 380 1.73 -2.38 -26.08
C TYR A 380 0.83 -3.32 -25.28
N VAL A 381 0.69 -3.17 -23.96
CA VAL A 381 -0.26 -4.01 -23.22
C VAL A 381 -1.72 -3.60 -23.47
N GLN A 382 -2.03 -2.30 -23.46
CA GLN A 382 -3.39 -1.78 -23.65
C GLN A 382 -4.07 -2.37 -24.88
N HIS A 383 -3.32 -2.49 -25.97
CA HIS A 383 -3.84 -2.94 -27.28
C HIS A 383 -3.33 -4.31 -27.74
N ILE A 384 -2.18 -4.81 -27.28
CA ILE A 384 -1.65 -6.11 -27.72
C ILE A 384 -1.70 -7.14 -26.58
N MET A 385 -0.92 -6.98 -25.52
CA MET A 385 -0.70 -8.09 -24.57
C MET A 385 -1.84 -8.33 -23.60
N GLY A 386 -2.53 -7.29 -23.12
CA GLY A 386 -3.68 -7.45 -22.22
C GLY A 386 -4.80 -8.29 -22.85
N ASP A 387 -4.89 -8.23 -24.17
CA ASP A 387 -5.82 -8.94 -25.03
C ASP A 387 -5.43 -10.42 -25.30
N ILE A 388 -4.23 -10.81 -24.88
CA ILE A 388 -3.58 -12.15 -25.01
C ILE A 388 -3.49 -12.80 -23.62
N PHE A 389 -3.12 -12.02 -22.61
CA PHE A 389 -3.22 -12.35 -21.19
C PHE A 389 -4.65 -12.77 -20.81
N SER A 390 -5.68 -12.06 -21.29
CA SER A 390 -7.07 -12.46 -21.08
C SER A 390 -7.48 -13.78 -21.75
N LEU A 391 -6.61 -14.41 -22.55
CA LEU A 391 -6.77 -15.78 -23.08
C LEU A 391 -5.86 -16.80 -22.38
N GLY A 392 -5.18 -16.42 -21.29
CA GLY A 392 -4.26 -17.27 -20.54
C GLY A 392 -2.87 -17.47 -21.19
N PHE A 393 -2.56 -16.77 -22.29
CA PHE A 393 -1.25 -16.87 -22.94
C PHE A 393 -0.25 -15.88 -22.34
N GLY A 394 0.92 -16.39 -21.96
CA GLY A 394 2.04 -15.62 -21.40
C GLY A 394 3.41 -16.15 -21.86
N PRO A 395 4.52 -15.50 -21.45
CA PRO A 395 5.87 -15.81 -21.91
C PRO A 395 6.48 -17.03 -21.20
N PHE A 396 5.85 -18.20 -21.38
CA PHE A 396 6.31 -19.51 -20.90
C PHE A 396 7.65 -19.91 -21.54
N ARG A 397 8.56 -20.47 -20.74
CA ARG A 397 9.94 -20.83 -21.14
C ARG A 397 10.36 -22.15 -20.53
N TRP A 398 11.41 -22.76 -21.09
CA TRP A 398 12.11 -23.86 -20.45
C TRP A 398 13.64 -23.74 -20.53
N VAL A 399 14.34 -23.58 -19.39
CA VAL A 399 15.81 -23.34 -19.30
C VAL A 399 16.50 -24.24 -18.25
N CYS A 400 17.55 -25.01 -18.46
CA CYS A 400 18.51 -25.03 -19.54
C CYS A 400 19.64 -26.06 -19.21
N THR A 401 19.31 -27.22 -18.60
CA THR A 401 20.13 -27.99 -17.63
C THR A 401 21.34 -28.82 -18.11
N SER A 402 21.18 -29.98 -18.77
CA SER A 402 22.31 -30.87 -19.19
C SER A 402 23.31 -30.23 -20.18
N GLY A 403 23.00 -29.05 -20.71
CA GLY A 403 23.78 -28.35 -21.75
C GLY A 403 23.76 -28.98 -23.15
N ASN A 404 23.15 -30.15 -23.36
CA ASN A 404 23.17 -30.89 -24.64
C ASN A 404 22.14 -30.34 -25.66
N PRO A 405 22.54 -29.70 -26.78
CA PRO A 405 21.61 -29.08 -27.74
C PRO A 405 20.53 -30.01 -28.33
N ASN A 406 20.79 -31.32 -28.37
CA ASN A 406 19.82 -32.31 -28.86
C ASN A 406 18.55 -32.36 -28.00
N ASP A 407 18.65 -32.08 -26.71
CA ASP A 407 17.51 -32.14 -25.80
C ASP A 407 16.58 -30.90 -26.01
N LEU A 408 17.10 -29.77 -26.52
CA LEU A 408 16.21 -28.71 -27.05
C LEU A 408 15.56 -29.21 -28.32
N ALA A 409 16.31 -29.74 -29.30
CA ALA A 409 15.70 -30.21 -30.55
C ALA A 409 14.57 -31.23 -30.27
N GLN A 410 14.71 -32.07 -29.25
CA GLN A 410 13.64 -32.96 -28.79
C GLN A 410 12.48 -32.21 -28.11
N THR A 411 12.72 -31.19 -27.29
CA THR A 411 11.66 -30.46 -26.57
C THR A 411 10.95 -29.40 -27.44
N ASP A 412 11.65 -28.78 -28.38
CA ASP A 412 11.09 -28.03 -29.51
C ASP A 412 10.13 -28.91 -30.31
N ASN A 413 10.52 -30.15 -30.64
CA ASN A 413 9.64 -31.11 -31.32
C ASN A 413 8.41 -31.49 -30.46
N ILE A 414 8.60 -31.83 -29.17
CA ILE A 414 7.50 -32.18 -28.26
C ILE A 414 6.50 -31.03 -28.16
N ALA A 415 6.98 -29.81 -27.90
CA ALA A 415 6.11 -28.64 -27.83
C ALA A 415 5.47 -28.32 -29.19
N THR A 416 6.19 -28.47 -30.31
CA THR A 416 5.61 -28.33 -31.66
C THR A 416 4.42 -29.27 -31.86
N THR A 417 4.60 -30.58 -31.58
CA THR A 417 3.52 -31.58 -31.69
C THR A 417 2.34 -31.27 -30.78
N VAL A 418 2.57 -30.96 -29.51
CA VAL A 418 1.50 -30.66 -28.55
C VAL A 418 0.73 -29.39 -28.93
N LEU A 419 1.42 -28.33 -29.36
CA LEU A 419 0.77 -27.10 -29.85
C LEU A 419 -0.03 -27.36 -31.14
N GLU A 420 0.47 -28.22 -32.04
CA GLU A 420 -0.23 -28.61 -33.26
C GLU A 420 -1.49 -29.43 -32.96
N GLU A 421 -1.41 -30.43 -32.08
CA GLU A 421 -2.56 -31.23 -31.64
C GLU A 421 -3.66 -30.34 -31.02
N ILE A 422 -3.31 -29.48 -30.06
CA ILE A 422 -4.25 -28.55 -29.42
C ILE A 422 -4.83 -27.55 -30.44
N SER A 423 -4.05 -27.10 -31.42
CA SER A 423 -4.54 -26.16 -32.44
C SER A 423 -5.74 -26.69 -33.24
N THR A 424 -5.91 -28.02 -33.33
CA THR A 424 -7.04 -28.64 -34.04
C THR A 424 -8.37 -28.49 -33.30
N THR A 425 -8.37 -28.56 -31.96
CA THR A 425 -9.58 -28.61 -31.13
C THR A 425 -10.06 -27.25 -30.61
N VAL A 426 -9.18 -26.24 -30.57
CA VAL A 426 -9.51 -24.88 -30.12
C VAL A 426 -10.20 -24.02 -31.18
N SER A 427 -10.84 -22.93 -30.75
CA SER A 427 -11.50 -21.95 -31.64
C SER A 427 -10.50 -21.20 -32.52
N GLU A 428 -10.94 -20.70 -33.68
CA GLU A 428 -10.09 -20.01 -34.67
C GLU A 428 -9.28 -18.83 -34.06
N ARG A 429 -9.91 -18.08 -33.14
CA ARG A 429 -9.31 -16.95 -32.41
C ARG A 429 -8.10 -17.37 -31.55
N VAL A 430 -8.19 -18.57 -30.96
CA VAL A 430 -7.16 -19.16 -30.09
C VAL A 430 -6.12 -19.91 -30.93
N ARG A 431 -6.56 -20.62 -31.97
CA ARG A 431 -5.72 -21.30 -32.99
C ARG A 431 -4.69 -20.37 -33.62
N GLN A 432 -5.01 -19.09 -33.79
CA GLN A 432 -4.05 -18.10 -34.28
C GLN A 432 -2.85 -17.89 -33.33
N GLN A 433 -3.05 -17.89 -32.00
CA GLN A 433 -1.95 -17.76 -31.03
C GLN A 433 -1.10 -19.04 -30.98
N TYR A 434 -1.73 -20.22 -31.06
CA TYR A 434 -1.00 -21.48 -31.25
C TYR A 434 -0.15 -21.45 -32.54
N SER A 435 -0.71 -20.95 -33.65
CA SER A 435 -0.02 -20.84 -34.94
C SER A 435 1.21 -19.93 -34.92
N ASP A 436 1.19 -18.85 -34.13
CA ASP A 436 2.36 -17.99 -33.95
C ASP A 436 3.46 -18.69 -33.14
N ASN A 437 3.08 -19.39 -32.07
CA ASN A 437 4.03 -20.16 -31.25
C ASN A 437 4.64 -21.32 -32.04
N ILE A 438 3.84 -22.02 -32.86
CA ILE A 438 4.30 -23.03 -33.83
C ILE A 438 5.27 -22.41 -34.85
N ARG A 439 4.99 -21.21 -35.37
CA ARG A 439 5.90 -20.48 -36.28
C ARG A 439 7.20 -20.07 -35.58
N TRP A 440 7.15 -19.65 -34.33
CA TRP A 440 8.32 -19.30 -33.52
C TRP A 440 9.20 -20.52 -33.24
N ILE A 441 8.64 -21.59 -32.69
CA ILE A 441 9.40 -22.77 -32.24
C ILE A 441 10.04 -23.53 -33.42
N ARG A 442 9.35 -23.64 -34.56
CA ARG A 442 9.91 -24.18 -35.82
C ARG A 442 11.07 -23.33 -36.38
N GLN A 443 11.33 -22.13 -35.84
CA GLN A 443 12.51 -21.30 -36.13
C GLN A 443 13.52 -21.28 -34.97
N ALA A 444 13.11 -21.57 -33.72
CA ALA A 444 13.95 -21.53 -32.52
C ALA A 444 15.16 -22.49 -32.59
N GLY A 445 14.98 -23.70 -33.10
CA GLY A 445 16.07 -24.68 -33.28
C GLY A 445 17.25 -24.19 -34.13
N LYS A 446 17.09 -23.15 -34.96
CA LYS A 446 18.20 -22.50 -35.70
C LYS A 446 19.07 -21.58 -34.81
N HIS A 447 18.77 -21.51 -33.51
CA HIS A 447 19.31 -20.50 -32.59
C HIS A 447 19.84 -21.08 -31.26
N HIS A 448 20.05 -22.39 -31.16
CA HIS A 448 20.89 -23.11 -30.18
C HIS A 448 20.63 -22.82 -28.67
N MET A 449 19.85 -23.67 -28.02
CA MET A 449 19.66 -23.77 -26.55
C MET A 449 19.49 -25.26 -26.16
N ALA A 450 19.33 -25.64 -24.87
CA ALA A 450 18.86 -26.94 -24.31
C ALA A 450 19.29 -27.13 -22.83
N PRO A 451 18.81 -28.13 -22.02
CA PRO A 451 17.47 -28.77 -21.78
C PRO A 451 16.63 -28.38 -20.49
N VAL A 452 15.36 -27.96 -20.65
CA VAL A 452 14.23 -27.86 -19.66
C VAL A 452 14.44 -27.57 -18.14
N VAL A 453 13.97 -26.38 -17.68
CA VAL A 453 13.27 -26.10 -16.38
C VAL A 453 12.17 -25.07 -16.68
N ILE A 454 10.93 -25.30 -16.30
CA ILE A 454 9.81 -24.40 -16.66
C ILE A 454 9.92 -23.09 -15.86
N SER A 455 9.73 -21.94 -16.52
CA SER A 455 9.67 -20.60 -15.89
C SER A 455 8.99 -19.60 -16.84
N ARG A 456 8.76 -18.36 -16.41
CA ARG A 456 8.21 -17.27 -17.23
C ARG A 456 8.73 -15.90 -16.80
N ASP A 457 8.47 -14.87 -17.61
CA ASP A 457 8.51 -13.50 -17.11
C ASP A 457 7.38 -13.27 -16.10
N HIS A 458 7.54 -12.25 -15.26
CA HIS A 458 6.47 -11.64 -14.50
C HIS A 458 5.46 -10.92 -15.41
N HIS A 459 5.90 -10.45 -16.60
CA HIS A 459 5.07 -9.91 -17.68
C HIS A 459 4.09 -10.94 -18.25
N ASP A 460 3.04 -11.21 -17.49
CA ASP A 460 2.20 -12.39 -17.63
C ASP A 460 0.73 -12.09 -17.29
N VAL A 461 -0.16 -13.04 -17.61
CA VAL A 461 -1.60 -12.95 -17.33
C VAL A 461 -1.90 -12.63 -15.86
N SER A 462 -1.21 -13.29 -14.94
CA SER A 462 -1.50 -13.23 -13.49
C SER A 462 -0.34 -12.66 -12.67
N GLY A 463 0.87 -12.70 -13.22
CA GLY A 463 2.08 -12.36 -12.48
C GLY A 463 2.18 -10.91 -12.01
N THR A 464 1.58 -9.93 -12.71
CA THR A 464 1.90 -8.51 -12.49
C THR A 464 0.69 -7.59 -12.51
N ASP A 465 0.67 -6.68 -11.52
CA ASP A 465 -0.14 -5.48 -11.51
C ASP A 465 0.73 -4.26 -11.90
N SER A 466 0.29 -3.54 -12.93
CA SER A 466 0.99 -2.38 -13.51
C SER A 466 0.00 -1.52 -14.33
N PRO A 467 -0.52 -0.41 -13.78
CA PRO A 467 -1.54 0.42 -14.45
C PRO A 467 -1.04 1.04 -15.75
N PHE A 468 0.28 1.17 -15.94
CA PHE A 468 0.90 1.69 -17.17
C PHE A 468 1.35 0.57 -18.14
N ARG A 469 1.30 -0.70 -17.72
CA ARG A 469 1.69 -1.87 -18.51
C ARG A 469 0.74 -3.05 -18.27
N GLU A 470 1.08 -4.09 -17.51
CA GLU A 470 0.34 -5.38 -17.45
C GLU A 470 -1.17 -5.31 -17.13
N THR A 471 -1.63 -4.31 -16.38
CA THR A 471 -3.05 -4.07 -16.06
C THR A 471 -3.62 -2.82 -16.72
N SER A 472 -2.88 -2.17 -17.62
CA SER A 472 -3.33 -0.96 -18.34
C SER A 472 -4.55 -1.14 -19.25
N ASN A 473 -4.99 -2.38 -19.49
CA ASN A 473 -6.24 -2.72 -20.21
C ASN A 473 -7.42 -3.06 -19.29
N ILE A 474 -7.32 -2.71 -18.00
CA ILE A 474 -8.36 -2.89 -16.98
C ILE A 474 -8.95 -1.51 -16.64
N TYR A 475 -10.27 -1.40 -16.71
CA TYR A 475 -10.98 -0.11 -16.67
C TYR A 475 -12.01 -0.03 -15.52
N ASP A 476 -12.08 -1.03 -14.65
CA ASP A 476 -12.91 -1.06 -13.44
C ASP A 476 -12.32 -0.25 -12.26
N GLY A 477 -11.22 0.48 -12.49
CA GLY A 477 -10.44 1.18 -11.47
C GLY A 477 -9.38 0.30 -10.78
N SER A 478 -9.49 -1.03 -10.80
CA SER A 478 -8.58 -1.94 -10.09
C SER A 478 -7.17 -2.03 -10.68
N ALA A 479 -6.89 -1.38 -11.82
CA ALA A 479 -5.59 -1.41 -12.48
C ALA A 479 -4.41 -0.96 -11.59
N PHE A 480 -4.70 -0.17 -10.54
CA PHE A 480 -3.76 0.32 -9.52
C PHE A 480 -3.62 -0.58 -8.29
N CYS A 481 -4.48 -1.59 -8.12
CA CYS A 481 -4.37 -2.58 -7.03
C CYS A 481 -3.20 -3.54 -7.27
N ALA A 482 -2.70 -4.22 -6.22
CA ALA A 482 -1.55 -5.14 -6.30
C ALA A 482 -1.89 -6.60 -5.94
N ASP A 483 -3.16 -6.88 -5.68
CA ASP A 483 -3.64 -8.15 -5.13
C ASP A 483 -3.42 -9.34 -6.06
N MET A 484 -3.52 -9.15 -7.38
CA MET A 484 -3.40 -10.24 -8.35
C MET A 484 -1.99 -10.81 -8.34
N ALA A 485 -0.97 -9.94 -8.40
CA ALA A 485 0.43 -10.31 -8.33
C ALA A 485 0.81 -10.94 -6.99
N VAL A 486 0.36 -10.38 -5.86
CA VAL A 486 0.62 -10.92 -4.52
C VAL A 486 -0.04 -12.29 -4.33
N GLN A 487 -1.31 -12.44 -4.68
CA GLN A 487 -2.03 -13.72 -4.61
C GLN A 487 -1.39 -14.77 -5.51
N ASN A 488 -0.90 -14.40 -6.71
CA ASN A 488 -0.28 -15.36 -7.62
C ASN A 488 0.91 -16.06 -6.97
N VAL A 489 1.86 -15.27 -6.48
CA VAL A 489 3.14 -15.73 -5.90
C VAL A 489 2.91 -16.57 -4.65
N ILE A 490 1.98 -16.16 -3.78
CA ILE A 490 1.57 -16.94 -2.62
C ILE A 490 0.99 -18.30 -3.07
N GLY A 491 0.11 -18.26 -4.08
CA GLY A 491 -0.57 -19.44 -4.60
C GLY A 491 0.32 -20.40 -5.40
N ASP A 492 1.40 -19.94 -6.02
CA ASP A 492 2.43 -20.77 -6.65
C ASP A 492 3.28 -21.49 -5.59
N ALA A 493 3.62 -20.76 -4.52
CA ALA A 493 4.50 -21.24 -3.46
C ALA A 493 3.94 -22.48 -2.75
N PHE A 494 2.63 -22.51 -2.48
CA PHE A 494 1.98 -23.67 -1.86
C PHE A 494 1.46 -24.73 -2.85
N ARG A 495 1.55 -24.50 -4.17
CA ARG A 495 1.16 -25.48 -5.20
C ARG A 495 2.33 -26.25 -5.83
N GLY A 496 3.57 -25.87 -5.51
CA GLY A 496 4.75 -26.70 -5.74
C GLY A 496 5.80 -26.14 -6.68
N ALA A 497 5.81 -24.83 -6.93
CA ALA A 497 6.89 -24.16 -7.64
C ALA A 497 8.26 -24.44 -6.98
N THR A 498 9.32 -24.60 -7.77
CA THR A 498 10.69 -24.81 -7.27
C THR A 498 11.40 -23.51 -6.91
N TRP A 499 10.99 -22.38 -7.48
CA TRP A 499 11.13 -21.05 -6.88
C TRP A 499 9.93 -20.17 -7.21
N VAL A 500 9.67 -19.17 -6.38
CA VAL A 500 8.66 -18.11 -6.61
C VAL A 500 9.29 -16.73 -6.51
N ALA A 501 8.54 -15.67 -6.82
CA ALA A 501 9.17 -14.39 -7.12
C ALA A 501 8.20 -13.22 -6.91
N LEU A 502 8.55 -12.19 -6.13
CA LEU A 502 7.83 -10.91 -6.10
C LEU A 502 8.82 -9.74 -6.16
N HIS A 503 8.51 -8.74 -6.98
CA HIS A 503 9.31 -7.56 -7.26
C HIS A 503 8.47 -6.28 -7.18
N ASN A 504 9.17 -5.16 -6.98
CA ASN A 504 8.66 -3.81 -7.18
C ASN A 504 9.35 -3.22 -8.42
N GLY A 505 8.57 -2.62 -9.32
CA GLY A 505 9.07 -1.75 -10.39
C GLY A 505 9.71 -2.42 -11.59
N GLY A 506 9.55 -3.74 -11.76
CA GLY A 506 10.15 -4.52 -12.85
C GLY A 506 9.58 -4.20 -14.23
N GLY A 507 9.96 -3.06 -14.81
CA GLY A 507 9.51 -2.64 -16.13
C GLY A 507 9.56 -1.13 -16.34
N VAL A 508 8.56 -0.43 -15.78
CA VAL A 508 8.36 1.01 -15.97
C VAL A 508 8.98 1.88 -14.86
N GLY A 509 9.44 1.29 -13.75
CA GLY A 509 10.13 2.01 -12.67
C GLY A 509 9.66 1.65 -11.26
N TRP A 510 10.51 1.91 -10.26
CA TRP A 510 10.23 1.65 -8.85
C TRP A 510 9.04 2.46 -8.32
N GLY A 511 8.12 1.80 -7.62
CA GLY A 511 6.90 2.39 -7.06
C GLY A 511 5.67 2.29 -7.97
N GLU A 512 5.85 2.00 -9.27
CA GLU A 512 4.79 2.03 -10.29
C GLU A 512 4.19 0.64 -10.59
N VAL A 513 4.76 -0.45 -10.05
CA VAL A 513 4.48 -1.85 -10.41
C VAL A 513 4.73 -2.82 -9.25
N ILE A 514 3.89 -3.84 -9.10
CA ILE A 514 4.16 -5.05 -8.30
C ILE A 514 4.10 -6.27 -9.24
N ASN A 515 5.23 -6.97 -9.41
CA ASN A 515 5.40 -7.98 -10.46
C ASN A 515 6.02 -9.29 -9.93
N GLY A 516 5.44 -10.45 -10.26
CA GLY A 516 5.82 -11.75 -9.72
C GLY A 516 5.74 -12.95 -10.69
N GLY A 517 6.37 -14.06 -10.31
CA GLY A 517 6.58 -15.23 -11.17
C GLY A 517 7.21 -16.44 -10.46
N PHE A 518 7.69 -17.42 -11.23
CA PHE A 518 8.12 -18.72 -10.71
C PHE A 518 9.19 -19.42 -11.56
N GLY A 519 9.76 -20.49 -11.02
CA GLY A 519 10.40 -21.56 -11.79
C GLY A 519 10.09 -22.95 -11.21
N LEU A 520 10.10 -23.98 -12.05
CA LEU A 520 9.64 -25.33 -11.73
C LEU A 520 10.51 -26.40 -12.44
N VAL A 521 11.21 -27.21 -11.66
CA VAL A 521 12.05 -28.31 -12.17
C VAL A 521 11.20 -29.53 -12.49
N LEU A 522 11.35 -30.03 -13.73
CA LEU A 522 10.83 -31.34 -14.14
C LEU A 522 11.97 -32.36 -14.14
N ASP A 523 12.05 -33.16 -13.08
CA ASP A 523 13.05 -34.22 -12.88
C ASP A 523 12.61 -35.60 -13.40
N GLY A 524 11.41 -35.70 -13.97
CA GLY A 524 10.79 -36.94 -14.44
C GLY A 524 9.99 -37.69 -13.36
N SER A 525 9.97 -37.23 -12.11
CA SER A 525 9.16 -37.84 -11.05
C SER A 525 7.66 -37.59 -11.21
N GLU A 526 6.85 -38.51 -10.70
CA GLU A 526 5.39 -38.34 -10.62
C GLU A 526 5.01 -37.11 -9.79
N GLU A 527 5.79 -36.81 -8.73
CA GLU A 527 5.61 -35.63 -7.87
C GLU A 527 5.91 -34.32 -8.59
N ALA A 528 6.96 -34.23 -9.42
CA ALA A 528 7.15 -33.08 -10.30
C ALA A 528 5.99 -32.92 -11.29
N GLY A 529 5.49 -34.02 -11.86
CA GLY A 529 4.27 -34.02 -12.69
C GLY A 529 3.01 -33.55 -11.95
N ARG A 530 2.86 -33.91 -10.66
CA ARG A 530 1.75 -33.47 -9.82
C ARG A 530 1.83 -31.97 -9.49
N ARG A 531 3.02 -31.50 -9.08
CA ARG A 531 3.30 -30.08 -8.81
C ARG A 531 3.05 -29.23 -10.06
N ALA A 532 3.52 -29.66 -11.23
CA ALA A 532 3.27 -28.98 -12.50
C ALA A 532 1.78 -28.79 -12.81
N ARG A 533 0.98 -29.85 -12.70
CA ARG A 533 -0.47 -29.77 -12.95
C ARG A 533 -1.20 -28.85 -11.96
N MET A 534 -0.79 -28.82 -10.70
CA MET A 534 -1.42 -27.95 -9.69
C MET A 534 -1.00 -26.49 -9.80
N MET A 535 0.29 -26.24 -9.99
CA MET A 535 0.87 -24.89 -10.00
C MET A 535 0.51 -24.14 -11.28
N LEU A 536 0.74 -24.72 -12.46
CA LEU A 536 0.47 -24.06 -13.75
C LEU A 536 -1.04 -23.78 -13.98
N ASN A 537 -1.93 -24.62 -13.43
CA ASN A 537 -3.37 -24.36 -13.52
C ASN A 537 -3.78 -23.13 -12.70
N TRP A 538 -3.16 -22.90 -11.53
CA TRP A 538 -3.37 -21.69 -10.74
C TRP A 538 -2.74 -20.46 -11.38
N ASP A 539 -1.48 -20.56 -11.77
CA ASP A 539 -0.67 -19.46 -12.33
C ASP A 539 -1.33 -18.81 -13.55
N VAL A 540 -2.06 -19.59 -14.36
CA VAL A 540 -2.86 -19.05 -15.48
C VAL A 540 -4.27 -18.64 -15.02
N SER A 541 -4.99 -19.49 -14.28
CA SER A 541 -6.42 -19.24 -14.00
C SER A 541 -6.68 -18.06 -13.06
N ASN A 542 -5.71 -17.70 -12.19
CA ASN A 542 -5.81 -16.56 -11.28
C ASN A 542 -6.05 -15.24 -12.03
N GLY A 543 -5.14 -14.87 -12.93
CA GLY A 543 -5.22 -13.65 -13.73
C GLY A 543 -6.30 -13.68 -14.80
N VAL A 544 -6.67 -14.86 -15.34
CA VAL A 544 -7.86 -14.97 -16.20
C VAL A 544 -9.13 -14.70 -15.36
N ALA A 545 -9.25 -15.23 -14.15
CA ALA A 545 -10.38 -14.96 -13.26
C ALA A 545 -10.46 -13.47 -12.86
N ARG A 546 -9.33 -12.84 -12.51
CA ARG A 546 -9.28 -11.39 -12.24
C ARG A 546 -9.68 -10.59 -13.48
N ARG A 547 -9.06 -10.84 -14.65
CA ARG A 547 -9.35 -10.10 -15.88
C ARG A 547 -10.80 -10.30 -16.34
N CYS A 548 -11.40 -11.45 -16.06
CA CYS A 548 -12.84 -11.68 -16.22
C CYS A 548 -13.64 -10.73 -15.34
N TRP A 549 -13.43 -10.76 -14.01
CA TRP A 549 -14.09 -9.88 -13.05
C TRP A 549 -13.99 -8.40 -13.43
N SER A 550 -12.80 -7.95 -13.83
CA SER A 550 -12.50 -6.60 -14.33
C SER A 550 -13.05 -6.29 -15.74
N GLY A 551 -14.08 -7.02 -16.20
CA GLY A 551 -14.87 -6.72 -17.39
C GLY A 551 -14.27 -7.19 -18.73
N ASN A 552 -13.19 -7.96 -18.76
CA ASN A 552 -12.63 -8.42 -20.04
C ASN A 552 -13.39 -9.63 -20.60
N LEU A 553 -14.17 -9.41 -21.65
CA LEU A 553 -15.00 -10.41 -22.32
C LEU A 553 -14.24 -11.68 -22.75
N LYS A 554 -12.96 -11.58 -23.15
CA LYS A 554 -12.17 -12.78 -23.53
C LYS A 554 -11.80 -13.63 -22.33
N ALA A 555 -11.55 -12.99 -21.19
CA ALA A 555 -11.29 -13.69 -19.94
C ALA A 555 -12.57 -14.33 -19.39
N TYR A 556 -13.74 -13.71 -19.64
CA TYR A 556 -15.04 -14.31 -19.39
C TYR A 556 -15.24 -15.60 -20.22
N GLU A 557 -15.07 -15.52 -21.55
CA GLU A 557 -15.08 -16.70 -22.45
C GLU A 557 -14.12 -17.80 -21.95
N THR A 558 -12.88 -17.42 -21.58
CA THR A 558 -11.82 -18.37 -21.20
C THR A 558 -12.05 -19.02 -19.83
N ILE A 559 -12.49 -18.27 -18.82
CA ILE A 559 -12.68 -18.82 -17.46
C ILE A 559 -13.92 -19.72 -17.36
N GLN A 560 -14.94 -19.50 -18.18
CA GLN A 560 -16.07 -20.42 -18.29
C GLN A 560 -15.61 -21.80 -18.80
N LEU A 561 -14.86 -21.84 -19.90
CA LEU A 561 -14.27 -23.08 -20.43
C LEU A 561 -13.35 -23.78 -19.40
N ALA A 562 -12.57 -23.01 -18.65
CA ALA A 562 -11.72 -23.54 -17.58
C ALA A 562 -12.53 -24.18 -16.42
N MET A 563 -13.70 -23.63 -16.06
CA MET A 563 -14.59 -24.24 -15.06
C MET A 563 -15.31 -25.49 -15.57
N GLU A 564 -15.60 -25.58 -16.87
CA GLU A 564 -16.23 -26.76 -17.47
C GLU A 564 -15.30 -27.99 -17.46
N ASP A 565 -14.02 -27.78 -17.81
CA ASP A 565 -12.97 -28.80 -17.71
C ASP A 565 -12.62 -29.11 -16.24
N GLN A 566 -12.25 -28.08 -15.46
CA GLN A 566 -11.85 -28.22 -14.06
C GLN A 566 -13.03 -28.01 -13.12
N LYS A 567 -13.87 -29.04 -12.93
CA LYS A 567 -15.09 -29.04 -12.08
C LYS A 567 -14.93 -28.63 -10.61
N LYS A 568 -13.69 -28.42 -10.12
CA LYS A 568 -13.37 -27.87 -8.79
C LYS A 568 -13.06 -26.37 -8.81
N LEU A 569 -12.70 -25.81 -9.96
CA LEU A 569 -12.56 -24.38 -10.16
C LEU A 569 -13.96 -23.75 -10.17
N ARG A 570 -14.15 -22.76 -9.30
CA ARG A 570 -15.35 -21.91 -9.24
C ARG A 570 -14.89 -20.48 -9.00
N VAL A 571 -15.32 -19.58 -9.87
CA VAL A 571 -15.00 -18.14 -9.80
C VAL A 571 -16.29 -17.34 -9.83
N THR A 572 -16.24 -16.12 -9.31
CA THR A 572 -17.31 -15.13 -9.51
C THR A 572 -17.28 -14.66 -10.96
N LEU A 573 -18.42 -14.73 -11.65
CA LEU A 573 -18.59 -14.13 -12.97
C LEU A 573 -19.21 -12.73 -12.79
N PRO A 574 -18.72 -11.68 -13.47
CA PRO A 574 -19.34 -10.36 -13.43
C PRO A 574 -20.68 -10.36 -14.18
N HIS A 575 -21.58 -9.46 -13.78
CA HIS A 575 -22.82 -9.18 -14.49
C HIS A 575 -22.76 -7.79 -15.11
N HIS A 576 -22.74 -7.71 -16.44
CA HIS A 576 -22.80 -6.44 -17.16
C HIS A 576 -24.18 -5.77 -16.98
N VAL A 577 -24.18 -4.44 -16.83
CA VAL A 577 -25.40 -3.63 -16.82
C VAL A 577 -26.06 -3.74 -18.19
N GLN A 578 -27.37 -4.03 -18.24
CA GLN A 578 -28.10 -4.27 -19.49
C GLN A 578 -28.78 -3.01 -20.06
N ASP A 579 -28.88 -1.95 -19.26
CA ASP A 579 -29.47 -0.65 -19.61
C ASP A 579 -28.43 0.44 -19.33
N GLU A 580 -27.64 0.81 -20.34
CA GLU A 580 -26.65 1.90 -20.25
C GLU A 580 -27.32 3.24 -19.88
N HIS A 581 -28.59 3.46 -20.28
CA HIS A 581 -29.32 4.67 -19.90
C HIS A 581 -29.66 4.71 -18.41
N LEU A 582 -29.58 3.58 -17.70
CA LEU A 582 -29.68 3.54 -16.24
C LEU A 582 -28.44 4.22 -15.62
N LEU A 583 -27.26 4.08 -16.24
CA LEU A 583 -26.06 4.84 -15.87
C LEU A 583 -26.21 6.33 -16.24
N ASP A 584 -26.67 6.66 -17.46
CA ASP A 584 -26.92 8.07 -17.87
C ASP A 584 -27.86 8.80 -16.88
N ARG A 585 -28.94 8.13 -16.47
CA ARG A 585 -29.96 8.64 -15.54
C ARG A 585 -29.45 8.77 -14.10
N SER A 586 -28.48 7.96 -13.69
CA SER A 586 -27.85 8.05 -12.36
C SER A 586 -26.65 9.00 -12.30
N ALA A 587 -25.93 9.20 -13.41
CA ALA A 587 -24.72 10.04 -13.47
C ALA A 587 -24.99 11.51 -13.82
N SER A 588 -26.18 11.84 -14.35
CA SER A 588 -26.53 13.21 -14.78
C SER A 588 -27.21 14.03 -13.67
N PRO A 589 -26.62 15.13 -13.15
CA PRO A 589 -27.21 15.91 -12.06
C PRO A 589 -28.53 16.65 -12.36
N LYS A 590 -29.07 16.55 -13.59
CA LYS A 590 -30.24 17.33 -14.07
C LYS A 590 -31.14 16.56 -15.05
N ALA A 591 -31.71 15.44 -14.60
CA ALA A 591 -32.62 14.61 -15.42
C ALA A 591 -33.89 14.12 -14.68
N SER A 592 -34.49 14.93 -13.80
CA SER A 592 -35.77 14.64 -13.14
C SER A 592 -36.83 15.74 -13.28
N ALA A 593 -36.86 16.38 -14.46
CA ALA A 593 -37.97 17.21 -14.94
C ALA A 593 -38.23 16.92 -16.42
N SER A 594 -39.46 17.15 -16.88
CA SER A 594 -39.92 17.04 -18.28
C SER A 594 -39.60 15.74 -19.05
N VAL A 595 -40.21 14.62 -18.63
CA VAL A 595 -40.75 13.61 -19.57
C VAL A 595 -42.19 13.28 -19.17
N GLN A 596 -43.10 14.18 -19.54
CA GLN A 596 -44.54 13.92 -19.65
C GLN A 596 -45.04 14.57 -20.95
N SER A 597 -46.16 14.06 -21.47
CA SER A 597 -46.83 14.45 -22.72
C SER A 597 -45.97 14.43 -23.99
N GLU A 598 -45.85 13.26 -24.63
CA GLU A 598 -46.08 13.15 -26.09
C GLU A 598 -46.33 11.70 -26.59
N GLU A 599 -47.34 11.00 -26.06
CA GLU A 599 -47.93 9.85 -26.77
C GLU A 599 -49.39 9.58 -26.34
N THR A 600 -50.34 10.40 -26.83
CA THR A 600 -51.76 10.23 -26.49
C THR A 600 -52.71 10.69 -27.60
N GLN A 601 -52.51 10.18 -28.84
CA GLN A 601 -53.57 10.19 -29.86
C GLN A 601 -53.28 9.29 -31.10
N THR A 602 -53.73 8.03 -31.07
CA THR A 602 -54.27 7.36 -32.27
C THR A 602 -55.06 6.09 -31.92
N LEU A 603 -55.91 5.65 -32.87
CA LEU A 603 -56.46 4.28 -33.00
C LEU A 603 -57.37 3.75 -31.87
N ALA A 604 -58.47 4.47 -31.63
CA ALA A 604 -59.70 3.82 -31.17
C ALA A 604 -60.41 3.07 -32.33
N GLN A 605 -61.14 1.99 -31.97
CA GLN A 605 -62.14 1.24 -32.78
C GLN A 605 -61.68 0.32 -33.93
N ARG A 606 -61.75 -1.01 -33.70
CA ARG A 606 -62.62 -2.02 -34.38
C ARG A 606 -62.25 -3.43 -33.87
N LYS A 607 -63.11 -4.10 -33.09
CA LYS A 607 -64.25 -4.97 -33.44
C LYS A 607 -63.88 -6.46 -33.68
N SER A 608 -64.69 -7.33 -33.06
CA SER A 608 -64.72 -8.81 -32.98
C SER A 608 -65.02 -9.50 -34.34
N PRO A 609 -64.91 -10.87 -34.51
CA PRO A 609 -65.24 -11.92 -33.51
C PRO A 609 -64.40 -13.25 -33.44
N LEU A 610 -64.79 -14.07 -32.46
CA LEU A 610 -64.48 -15.51 -32.18
C LEU A 610 -65.20 -16.47 -33.20
N PRO A 611 -65.10 -17.85 -33.18
CA PRO A 611 -64.70 -18.82 -32.11
C PRO A 611 -63.83 -20.02 -32.64
N PRO A 612 -63.81 -21.30 -32.13
CA PRO A 612 -64.30 -21.93 -30.86
C PRO A 612 -63.34 -22.93 -30.12
N VAL A 613 -63.38 -22.96 -28.76
CA VAL A 613 -63.83 -24.06 -27.80
C VAL A 613 -63.60 -25.56 -28.16
N PRO A 614 -63.39 -26.57 -27.23
CA PRO A 614 -63.35 -26.65 -25.73
C PRO A 614 -61.99 -27.25 -25.17
N ASN A 615 -61.74 -27.72 -23.93
CA ASN A 615 -62.50 -28.25 -22.75
C ASN A 615 -61.77 -27.85 -21.42
N THR A 616 -62.42 -27.29 -20.39
CA THR A 616 -63.10 -27.92 -19.20
C THR A 616 -62.20 -28.80 -18.30
N ALA A 617 -62.32 -28.79 -16.95
CA ALA A 617 -63.37 -28.27 -16.06
C ALA A 617 -62.84 -27.61 -14.74
N THR A 618 -63.77 -27.11 -13.92
CA THR A 618 -63.62 -26.10 -12.85
C THR A 618 -63.49 -26.62 -11.40
N GLN A 619 -62.65 -25.95 -10.58
CA GLN A 619 -62.89 -25.50 -9.16
C GLN A 619 -63.22 -26.55 -8.06
N PRO A 620 -63.33 -26.20 -6.73
CA PRO A 620 -63.11 -24.92 -6.02
C PRO A 620 -62.21 -24.92 -4.73
N ILE A 621 -61.98 -23.70 -4.22
CA ILE A 621 -61.78 -23.18 -2.83
C ILE A 621 -62.65 -23.83 -1.70
N PRO A 622 -62.63 -23.45 -0.38
CA PRO A 622 -61.70 -22.63 0.49
C PRO A 622 -61.50 -23.09 1.99
N ARG A 623 -60.70 -22.34 2.81
CA ARG A 623 -60.83 -22.03 4.29
C ARG A 623 -60.86 -23.23 5.33
N ARG A 624 -60.54 -23.15 6.65
CA ARG A 624 -60.90 -22.17 7.72
C ARG A 624 -60.29 -22.53 9.13
N LEU A 625 -60.07 -21.52 10.00
CA LEU A 625 -60.14 -21.45 11.51
C LEU A 625 -59.54 -22.50 12.51
N LEU A 626 -58.52 -22.05 13.27
CA LEU A 626 -58.43 -21.83 14.75
C LEU A 626 -59.02 -22.76 15.86
N LYS A 627 -58.25 -22.85 16.99
CA LYS A 627 -58.56 -23.29 18.40
C LYS A 627 -58.69 -24.80 18.70
N ALA A 628 -58.43 -25.34 19.91
CA ALA A 628 -57.61 -24.93 21.09
C ALA A 628 -57.57 -26.05 22.19
N CYS A 629 -56.76 -25.87 23.25
CA CYS A 629 -56.80 -26.52 24.59
C CYS A 629 -56.04 -27.85 24.86
N SER A 630 -55.71 -28.04 26.14
CA SER A 630 -54.83 -29.05 26.80
C SER A 630 -55.62 -29.81 27.91
N PRO A 631 -55.05 -30.44 28.99
CA PRO A 631 -53.67 -30.91 29.33
C PRO A 631 -53.63 -32.36 29.90
N THR A 632 -52.47 -32.88 30.36
CA THR A 632 -52.27 -33.57 31.68
C THR A 632 -50.84 -34.15 31.89
N GLN A 633 -50.42 -34.26 33.16
CA GLN A 633 -49.40 -35.22 33.67
C GLN A 633 -50.08 -36.16 34.69
N PRO A 634 -49.47 -37.30 35.07
CA PRO A 634 -48.67 -37.31 36.32
C PRO A 634 -47.38 -38.18 36.29
N VAL A 635 -46.55 -37.99 37.31
CA VAL A 635 -45.29 -38.72 37.61
C VAL A 635 -45.56 -39.99 38.43
N LEU A 636 -44.68 -41.00 38.42
CA LEU A 636 -44.25 -41.80 39.61
C LEU A 636 -43.15 -42.87 39.35
N HIS A 637 -42.31 -43.08 40.37
CA HIS A 637 -41.42 -44.22 40.72
C HIS A 637 -40.16 -44.65 39.90
N ARG A 638 -39.01 -44.49 40.58
CA ARG A 638 -37.81 -45.39 40.64
C ARG A 638 -38.13 -46.60 41.58
N PRO A 639 -37.45 -47.78 41.51
CA PRO A 639 -36.00 -47.94 41.84
C PRO A 639 -35.17 -49.02 41.10
N GLN A 640 -33.90 -49.12 41.53
CA GLN A 640 -32.80 -50.08 41.22
C GLN A 640 -33.06 -51.52 41.76
N PRO A 641 -32.20 -52.57 41.55
CA PRO A 641 -30.76 -52.54 41.19
C PRO A 641 -30.32 -53.52 40.06
N PRO A 642 -28.99 -53.65 39.83
CA PRO A 642 -28.34 -54.94 40.14
C PRO A 642 -27.05 -54.82 40.97
N HIS A 643 -26.75 -55.85 41.77
CA HIS A 643 -25.44 -56.11 42.41
C HIS A 643 -24.48 -56.71 41.35
N GLU A 644 -23.24 -56.22 41.21
CA GLU A 644 -22.03 -56.59 41.96
C GLU A 644 -21.52 -58.04 41.75
N SER A 645 -20.46 -58.16 40.97
CA SER A 645 -19.24 -58.89 41.38
C SER A 645 -18.03 -58.04 40.98
N ASP A 646 -16.93 -58.10 41.73
CA ASP A 646 -16.12 -56.91 42.02
C ASP A 646 -14.68 -56.90 41.43
N ARG A 647 -14.19 -55.68 41.18
CA ARG A 647 -12.80 -55.19 40.98
C ARG A 647 -11.65 -56.15 40.63
N SER A 648 -11.02 -55.89 39.47
CA SER A 648 -9.61 -55.42 39.30
C SER A 648 -9.25 -55.41 37.80
N GLU A 649 -8.39 -54.56 37.23
CA GLU A 649 -7.46 -53.52 37.74
C GLU A 649 -7.70 -52.15 37.05
N GLU A 650 -6.98 -51.10 37.47
CA GLU A 650 -7.09 -49.74 36.91
C GLU A 650 -6.06 -49.44 35.80
N THR A 651 -6.49 -48.89 34.65
CA THR A 651 -5.67 -47.92 33.90
C THR A 651 -6.55 -47.00 33.05
N ARG A 652 -6.20 -45.70 32.97
CA ARG A 652 -7.00 -44.68 32.27
C ARG A 652 -6.77 -44.73 30.75
N GLN A 653 -7.84 -44.74 29.96
CA GLN A 653 -7.76 -44.36 28.54
C GLN A 653 -7.89 -42.83 28.41
N LEU A 654 -6.89 -42.20 27.81
CA LEU A 654 -6.92 -40.81 27.32
C LEU A 654 -7.23 -40.82 25.82
N SER A 655 -8.03 -39.86 25.36
CA SER A 655 -8.36 -39.67 23.95
C SER A 655 -7.18 -39.08 23.17
N THR A 656 -6.86 -39.67 22.02
CA THR A 656 -5.72 -39.26 21.19
C THR A 656 -6.08 -38.11 20.24
N VAL A 657 -5.79 -36.89 20.68
CA VAL A 657 -5.79 -35.69 19.82
C VAL A 657 -4.65 -35.81 18.79
N ARG A 658 -4.93 -35.49 17.52
CA ARG A 658 -3.89 -35.33 16.49
C ARG A 658 -3.35 -33.90 16.51
N MET A 659 -2.14 -33.72 17.05
CA MET A 659 -1.40 -32.45 16.99
C MET A 659 -0.77 -32.22 15.62
N ASP A 660 -0.51 -30.96 15.27
CA ASP A 660 0.20 -30.56 14.06
C ASP A 660 1.73 -30.77 14.24
N PRO A 661 2.42 -31.51 13.34
CA PRO A 661 3.87 -31.65 13.37
C PRO A 661 4.66 -30.33 13.35
N LYS A 662 4.12 -29.25 12.77
CA LYS A 662 4.77 -27.93 12.82
C LYS A 662 4.71 -27.31 14.21
N ALA A 663 3.53 -27.31 14.83
CA ALA A 663 3.39 -26.87 16.22
C ALA A 663 4.33 -27.67 17.14
N LEU A 664 4.41 -28.99 16.96
CA LEU A 664 5.34 -29.84 17.71
C LEU A 664 6.82 -29.49 17.47
N GLN A 665 7.22 -29.11 16.26
CA GLN A 665 8.60 -28.69 15.97
C GLN A 665 8.92 -27.31 16.56
N GLU A 666 7.95 -26.40 16.58
CA GLU A 666 8.08 -25.08 17.23
C GLU A 666 8.09 -25.22 18.76
N GLU A 667 7.25 -26.10 19.34
CA GLU A 667 7.29 -26.49 20.75
C GLU A 667 8.64 -27.11 21.14
N LEU A 668 9.18 -28.04 20.33
CA LEU A 668 10.49 -28.64 20.58
C LEU A 668 11.63 -27.61 20.50
N ARG A 669 11.56 -26.68 19.55
CA ARG A 669 12.54 -25.58 19.44
C ARG A 669 12.43 -24.62 20.63
N LEU A 670 11.21 -24.27 21.03
CA LEU A 670 10.93 -23.42 22.19
C LEU A 670 11.47 -24.10 23.46
N PHE A 671 11.07 -25.34 23.73
CA PHE A 671 11.54 -26.16 24.85
C PHE A 671 13.07 -26.25 24.90
N GLN A 672 13.75 -26.51 23.77
CA GLN A 672 15.20 -26.58 23.72
C GLN A 672 15.87 -25.21 23.93
N SER A 673 15.24 -24.10 23.53
CA SER A 673 15.73 -22.75 23.81
C SER A 673 15.54 -22.34 25.28
N THR A 674 14.38 -22.65 25.87
CA THR A 674 14.09 -22.44 27.29
C THR A 674 15.04 -23.26 28.17
N LEU A 675 15.21 -24.56 27.87
CA LEU A 675 16.16 -25.43 28.59
C LEU A 675 17.61 -24.91 28.53
N LEU A 676 18.02 -24.29 27.42
CA LEU A 676 19.33 -23.66 27.30
C LEU A 676 19.41 -22.35 28.09
N GLN A 677 18.37 -21.53 28.07
CA GLN A 677 18.30 -20.27 28.83
C GLN A 677 18.29 -20.54 30.34
N ASP A 678 17.45 -21.48 30.81
CA ASP A 678 17.42 -21.89 32.22
C ASP A 678 18.77 -22.50 32.65
N GLY A 679 19.39 -23.36 31.82
CA GLY A 679 20.74 -23.87 32.11
C GLY A 679 21.82 -22.77 32.20
N LEU A 680 21.76 -21.75 31.34
CA LEU A 680 22.68 -20.59 31.41
C LEU A 680 22.40 -19.71 32.64
N LYS A 681 21.12 -19.53 32.99
CA LYS A 681 20.63 -18.80 34.17
C LYS A 681 21.03 -19.51 35.47
N GLU A 682 20.96 -20.84 35.53
CA GLU A 682 21.50 -21.66 36.63
C GLU A 682 23.03 -21.53 36.76
N LEU A 683 23.79 -21.69 35.67
CA LEU A 683 25.25 -21.57 35.71
C LEU A 683 25.72 -20.18 36.20
N LEU A 684 25.02 -19.11 35.81
CA LEU A 684 25.26 -17.76 36.32
C LEU A 684 24.96 -17.67 37.83
N ASN A 685 23.79 -18.12 38.27
CA ASN A 685 23.37 -18.08 39.68
C ASN A 685 24.31 -18.89 40.59
N GLU A 686 24.80 -20.04 40.11
CA GLU A 686 25.77 -20.88 40.83
C GLU A 686 27.23 -20.44 40.67
N ASN A 687 27.50 -19.39 39.89
CA ASN A 687 28.85 -18.88 39.57
C ASN A 687 29.78 -19.92 38.91
N LYS A 688 29.21 -20.89 38.18
CA LYS A 688 29.97 -21.94 37.48
C LYS A 688 30.42 -21.44 36.11
N PHE A 689 31.70 -21.65 35.79
CA PHE A 689 32.36 -21.24 34.52
C PHE A 689 32.46 -19.71 34.24
N VAL A 690 32.15 -18.87 35.23
CA VAL A 690 32.38 -17.42 35.19
C VAL A 690 33.86 -17.09 34.94
N ASP A 691 34.13 -16.24 33.96
CA ASP A 691 35.49 -15.87 33.50
C ASP A 691 35.74 -14.34 33.47
N CYS A 692 34.75 -13.53 33.88
CA CYS A 692 34.83 -12.07 33.99
C CYS A 692 33.95 -11.54 35.14
N THR A 693 34.31 -10.37 35.66
CA THR A 693 33.49 -9.59 36.62
C THR A 693 33.29 -8.16 36.10
N LEU A 694 32.04 -7.71 35.94
CA LEU A 694 31.74 -6.30 35.71
C LEU A 694 31.71 -5.56 37.06
N LYS A 695 32.26 -4.34 37.15
CA LYS A 695 32.31 -3.56 38.40
C LYS A 695 31.62 -2.20 38.24
N VAL A 696 30.69 -1.89 39.15
CA VAL A 696 29.99 -0.61 39.25
C VAL A 696 30.06 -0.14 40.70
N GLY A 697 30.93 0.85 40.96
CA GLY A 697 31.29 1.23 42.32
C GLY A 697 31.76 0.01 43.14
N ASP A 698 31.19 -0.18 44.33
CA ASP A 698 31.48 -1.31 45.20
C ASP A 698 30.80 -2.64 44.77
N ARG A 699 29.90 -2.63 43.78
CA ARG A 699 29.18 -3.84 43.33
C ARG A 699 29.92 -4.56 42.20
N CYS A 700 30.11 -5.85 42.39
CA CYS A 700 30.74 -6.77 41.45
C CYS A 700 29.71 -7.74 40.88
N PHE A 701 29.69 -7.90 39.56
CA PHE A 701 28.76 -8.79 38.84
C PHE A 701 29.55 -9.87 38.10
N PRO A 702 29.57 -11.12 38.61
CA PRO A 702 30.19 -12.25 37.93
C PRO A 702 29.44 -12.55 36.62
N CYS A 703 30.17 -12.77 35.53
CA CYS A 703 29.63 -12.92 34.17
C CYS A 703 30.51 -13.81 33.29
N HIS A 704 29.91 -14.36 32.24
CA HIS A 704 30.60 -15.06 31.16
C HIS A 704 30.91 -14.11 29.99
N ARG A 705 32.19 -13.92 29.64
CA ARG A 705 32.64 -13.10 28.50
C ARG A 705 31.95 -13.52 27.20
N LEU A 706 31.78 -14.84 27.01
CA LEU A 706 31.12 -15.41 25.84
C LEU A 706 29.68 -14.91 25.65
N ILE A 707 28.88 -14.91 26.73
CA ILE A 707 27.47 -14.48 26.68
C ILE A 707 27.37 -12.97 26.49
N LEU A 708 28.18 -12.19 27.22
CA LEU A 708 28.26 -10.74 27.06
C LEU A 708 28.67 -10.36 25.63
N ALA A 709 29.74 -10.94 25.09
CA ALA A 709 30.22 -10.66 23.74
C ALA A 709 29.30 -11.20 22.64
N ALA A 710 28.54 -12.28 22.87
CA ALA A 710 27.54 -12.76 21.92
C ALA A 710 26.40 -11.75 21.75
N CYS A 711 25.86 -11.26 22.87
CA CYS A 711 24.65 -10.43 22.90
C CYS A 711 24.91 -8.90 22.82
N SER A 712 26.14 -8.44 23.02
CA SER A 712 26.54 -7.03 22.98
C SER A 712 27.83 -6.82 22.17
N PRO A 713 27.80 -6.01 21.10
CA PRO A 713 29.00 -5.52 20.41
C PRO A 713 29.90 -4.69 21.34
N TYR A 714 29.34 -3.87 22.24
CA TYR A 714 30.13 -3.08 23.20
C TYR A 714 31.02 -3.97 24.09
N PHE A 715 30.46 -5.03 24.68
CA PHE A 715 31.26 -5.97 25.47
C PHE A 715 32.21 -6.81 24.60
N ARG A 716 31.85 -7.08 23.33
CA ARG A 716 32.75 -7.73 22.37
C ARG A 716 34.01 -6.88 22.12
N ASP A 717 33.85 -5.60 21.83
CA ASP A 717 34.97 -4.67 21.58
C ASP A 717 35.85 -4.47 22.84
N ILE A 718 35.27 -4.63 24.05
CA ILE A 718 36.03 -4.69 25.30
C ILE A 718 36.86 -5.99 25.39
N PHE A 719 36.29 -7.17 25.15
CA PHE A 719 36.99 -8.44 25.36
C PHE A 719 37.96 -8.84 24.24
N PHE A 720 37.82 -8.30 23.03
CA PHE A 720 38.71 -8.57 21.90
C PHE A 720 39.65 -7.40 21.59
N SER A 721 40.91 -7.66 21.25
CA SER A 721 41.87 -6.66 20.74
C SER A 721 41.69 -6.40 19.24
N ASP A 722 42.30 -5.33 18.73
CA ASP A 722 42.20 -4.91 17.32
C ASP A 722 42.68 -5.98 16.32
N ASP A 723 43.48 -6.95 16.78
CA ASP A 723 43.94 -8.12 16.02
C ASP A 723 43.05 -9.36 16.19
N GLY A 724 41.88 -9.22 16.83
CA GLY A 724 40.87 -10.27 17.00
C GLY A 724 41.15 -11.30 18.09
N LYS A 725 42.18 -11.12 18.94
CA LYS A 725 42.48 -12.02 20.06
C LYS A 725 41.65 -11.68 21.31
N VAL A 726 41.39 -12.68 22.15
CA VAL A 726 40.79 -12.46 23.49
C VAL A 726 41.84 -11.82 24.40
N LYS A 727 41.47 -10.72 25.08
CA LYS A 727 42.30 -10.07 26.10
C LYS A 727 42.24 -10.87 27.40
N GLU A 728 43.09 -11.89 27.56
CA GLU A 728 43.05 -12.81 28.72
C GLU A 728 43.17 -12.08 30.07
N ASP A 729 44.01 -11.05 30.13
CA ASP A 729 44.27 -10.22 31.32
C ASP A 729 43.03 -9.47 31.85
N LEU A 730 42.04 -9.17 30.99
CA LEU A 730 40.82 -8.42 31.32
C LEU A 730 39.79 -9.30 32.06
N LYS A 731 40.11 -9.64 33.31
CA LYS A 731 39.24 -10.38 34.24
C LYS A 731 38.20 -9.49 34.93
N GLU A 732 38.46 -8.19 35.02
CA GLU A 732 37.58 -7.21 35.63
C GLU A 732 37.34 -6.05 34.66
N VAL A 733 36.08 -5.63 34.50
CA VAL A 733 35.69 -4.51 33.62
C VAL A 733 34.99 -3.45 34.46
N PRO A 734 35.60 -2.29 34.73
CA PRO A 734 34.93 -1.17 35.37
C PRO A 734 33.90 -0.53 34.41
N LEU A 735 32.77 -0.11 34.96
CA LEU A 735 31.68 0.55 34.24
C LEU A 735 31.22 1.79 35.04
N ASP A 736 31.72 2.96 34.65
CA ASP A 736 31.40 4.25 35.26
C ASP A 736 30.02 4.76 34.80
N ASP A 737 29.32 5.54 35.62
CA ASP A 737 28.01 6.14 35.33
C ASP A 737 26.93 5.11 34.89
N VAL A 738 26.72 4.09 35.71
CA VAL A 738 25.75 2.99 35.51
C VAL A 738 25.01 2.73 36.82
N ASP A 739 23.67 2.60 36.80
CA ASP A 739 22.96 2.09 37.98
C ASP A 739 23.17 0.56 38.11
N PRO A 740 23.61 0.06 39.29
CA PRO A 740 23.94 -1.35 39.46
C PRO A 740 22.71 -2.27 39.55
N ASN A 741 21.50 -1.76 39.70
CA ASN A 741 20.25 -2.54 39.65
C ASN A 741 19.77 -2.67 38.21
N ILE A 742 19.83 -1.60 37.41
CA ILE A 742 19.52 -1.66 35.98
C ILE A 742 20.55 -2.52 35.24
N LEU A 743 21.84 -2.45 35.62
CA LEU A 743 22.84 -3.38 35.10
C LEU A 743 22.52 -4.84 35.47
N ASP A 744 22.09 -5.11 36.69
CA ASP A 744 21.66 -6.46 37.13
C ASP A 744 20.45 -6.98 36.33
N MET A 745 19.47 -6.11 36.02
CA MET A 745 18.35 -6.45 35.13
C MET A 745 18.82 -6.77 33.71
N ILE A 746 19.73 -5.96 33.15
CA ILE A 746 20.29 -6.19 31.81
C ILE A 746 21.11 -7.49 31.78
N ILE A 747 21.95 -7.74 32.80
CA ILE A 747 22.71 -9.00 32.91
C ILE A 747 21.76 -10.18 32.97
N LYS A 748 20.73 -10.16 33.82
CA LYS A 748 19.73 -11.25 33.92
C LYS A 748 19.05 -11.51 32.58
N TYR A 749 18.60 -10.46 31.89
CA TYR A 749 18.03 -10.55 30.54
C TYR A 749 18.97 -11.26 29.54
N LEU A 750 20.28 -11.05 29.61
CA LEU A 750 21.23 -11.71 28.69
C LEU A 750 21.31 -13.24 28.87
N TYR A 751 20.77 -13.80 29.95
CA TYR A 751 20.74 -15.24 30.22
C TYR A 751 19.32 -15.82 30.19
N SER A 752 18.30 -15.07 30.63
CA SER A 752 16.90 -15.51 30.62
C SER A 752 16.08 -15.10 29.39
N ALA A 753 16.51 -14.06 28.66
CA ALA A 753 15.70 -13.29 27.70
C ALA A 753 14.42 -12.63 28.29
N GLU A 754 14.28 -12.59 29.61
CA GLU A 754 13.18 -11.95 30.34
C GLU A 754 13.62 -10.56 30.83
N ILE A 755 12.84 -9.51 30.57
CA ILE A 755 13.06 -8.17 31.15
C ILE A 755 11.73 -7.47 31.43
N GLU A 756 11.57 -6.96 32.66
CA GLU A 756 10.36 -6.27 33.10
C GLU A 756 10.50 -4.75 32.88
N LEU A 757 9.77 -4.22 31.90
CA LEU A 757 9.71 -2.79 31.63
C LEU A 757 8.54 -2.15 32.38
N THR A 758 8.87 -1.14 33.18
CA THR A 758 7.95 -0.29 33.93
C THR A 758 8.21 1.17 33.58
N ASP A 759 7.19 2.02 33.74
CA ASP A 759 7.30 3.46 33.47
C ASP A 759 8.42 4.14 34.30
N GLY A 760 8.85 3.53 35.42
CA GLY A 760 9.95 4.01 36.27
C GLY A 760 11.36 3.48 35.94
N ASN A 761 11.51 2.39 35.17
CA ASN A 761 12.83 1.82 34.83
C ASN A 761 13.19 1.90 33.34
N VAL A 762 12.19 2.09 32.45
CA VAL A 762 12.37 1.96 31.00
C VAL A 762 13.37 2.96 30.42
N GLN A 763 13.48 4.17 30.97
CA GLN A 763 14.42 5.19 30.45
C GLN A 763 15.88 4.82 30.72
N GLU A 764 16.18 4.29 31.90
CA GLU A 764 17.54 3.87 32.30
C GLU A 764 17.94 2.57 31.58
N ILE A 765 17.01 1.61 31.47
CA ILE A 765 17.20 0.40 30.66
C ILE A 765 17.47 0.77 29.20
N PHE A 766 16.72 1.74 28.63
CA PHE A 766 16.90 2.18 27.25
C PHE A 766 18.24 2.87 27.01
N ALA A 767 18.66 3.75 27.92
CA ALA A 767 19.95 4.43 27.86
C ALA A 767 21.13 3.43 27.93
N LEU A 768 21.06 2.45 28.85
CA LEU A 768 22.09 1.41 28.97
C LEU A 768 22.04 0.40 27.81
N ALA A 769 20.87 0.04 27.30
CA ALA A 769 20.74 -0.79 26.11
C ALA A 769 21.33 -0.11 24.86
N ASN A 770 21.21 1.22 24.73
CA ASN A 770 21.90 1.99 23.70
C ASN A 770 23.42 1.98 23.92
N ARG A 771 23.88 2.35 25.13
CA ARG A 771 25.31 2.40 25.51
C ARG A 771 26.03 1.07 25.30
N PHE A 772 25.40 -0.03 25.71
CA PHE A 772 25.91 -1.40 25.56
C PHE A 772 25.51 -2.05 24.22
N GLN A 773 24.86 -1.32 23.32
CA GLN A 773 24.48 -1.76 21.97
C GLN A 773 23.68 -3.08 21.94
N ILE A 774 22.71 -3.26 22.85
CA ILE A 774 21.88 -4.47 22.98
C ILE A 774 20.58 -4.27 22.19
N PRO A 775 20.48 -4.72 20.92
CA PRO A 775 19.47 -4.21 19.99
C PRO A 775 18.05 -4.71 20.29
N SER A 776 17.93 -5.88 20.92
CA SER A 776 16.65 -6.45 21.35
C SER A 776 15.99 -5.60 22.44
N VAL A 777 16.71 -5.35 23.54
CA VAL A 777 16.24 -4.49 24.64
C VAL A 777 15.94 -3.08 24.15
N PHE A 778 16.84 -2.50 23.35
CA PHE A 778 16.64 -1.18 22.73
C PHE A 778 15.33 -1.13 21.92
N THR A 779 15.07 -2.13 21.07
CA THR A 779 13.85 -2.20 20.24
C THR A 779 12.59 -2.35 21.09
N VAL A 780 12.62 -3.20 22.14
CA VAL A 780 11.47 -3.36 23.06
C VAL A 780 11.21 -2.07 23.83
N CYS A 781 12.24 -1.34 24.27
CA CYS A 781 12.09 -0.04 24.94
C CYS A 781 11.46 1.02 24.03
N VAL A 782 11.90 1.13 22.76
CA VAL A 782 11.26 2.05 21.79
C VAL A 782 9.77 1.70 21.61
N ASN A 783 9.45 0.42 21.42
CA ASN A 783 8.08 -0.04 21.25
C ASN A 783 7.22 0.19 22.51
N TYR A 784 7.80 0.05 23.71
CA TYR A 784 7.13 0.33 24.99
C TYR A 784 6.80 1.82 25.12
N LEU A 785 7.81 2.69 24.92
CA LEU A 785 7.65 4.14 25.02
C LEU A 785 6.64 4.68 23.99
N GLN A 786 6.65 4.17 22.75
CA GLN A 786 5.66 4.54 21.73
C GLN A 786 4.23 4.12 22.14
N LYS A 787 4.04 2.92 22.70
CA LYS A 787 2.74 2.45 23.22
C LYS A 787 2.28 3.13 24.51
N LYS A 788 3.12 3.96 25.12
CA LYS A 788 2.87 4.65 26.39
C LYS A 788 2.85 6.18 26.25
N LEU A 789 2.85 6.72 25.03
CA LEU A 789 2.73 8.16 24.80
C LEU A 789 1.44 8.71 25.41
N SER A 790 1.59 9.80 26.17
CA SER A 790 0.53 10.46 26.91
C SER A 790 0.86 11.93 27.18
N LEU A 791 -0.15 12.72 27.57
CA LEU A 791 0.02 14.15 27.88
C LEU A 791 1.08 14.45 28.96
N SER A 792 1.41 13.50 29.84
CA SER A 792 2.38 13.69 30.94
C SER A 792 3.81 13.24 30.60
N ASN A 793 4.02 12.50 29.50
CA ASN A 793 5.35 11.98 29.15
C ASN A 793 5.81 12.27 27.71
N CYS A 794 4.93 12.71 26.81
CA CYS A 794 5.27 12.95 25.40
C CYS A 794 6.45 13.91 25.20
N LEU A 795 6.49 15.04 25.90
CA LEU A 795 7.60 16.01 25.82
C LEU A 795 8.93 15.42 26.33
N ALA A 796 8.89 14.57 27.36
CA ALA A 796 10.08 13.87 27.87
C ALA A 796 10.57 12.78 26.91
N ILE A 797 9.66 12.02 26.31
CA ILE A 797 9.97 10.99 25.31
C ILE A 797 10.48 11.62 24.00
N PHE A 798 9.97 12.78 23.61
CA PHE A 798 10.48 13.58 22.48
C PHE A 798 11.94 13.98 22.70
N ARG A 799 12.24 14.59 23.86
CA ARG A 799 13.61 14.92 24.29
C ARG A 799 14.52 13.70 24.33
N LEU A 800 14.06 12.59 24.90
CA LEU A 800 14.81 11.33 24.98
C LEU A 800 15.14 10.77 23.58
N GLY A 801 14.18 10.85 22.64
CA GLY A 801 14.38 10.48 21.24
C GLY A 801 15.38 11.38 20.51
N LEU A 802 15.43 12.68 20.82
CA LEU A 802 16.45 13.59 20.27
C LEU A 802 17.84 13.31 20.87
N VAL A 803 17.94 13.21 22.20
CA VAL A 803 19.22 13.00 22.93
C VAL A 803 19.89 11.68 22.56
N LEU A 804 19.12 10.60 22.38
CA LEU A 804 19.65 9.28 21.99
C LEU A 804 19.77 9.11 20.46
N ASN A 805 19.48 10.14 19.67
CA ASN A 805 19.44 10.12 18.20
C ASN A 805 18.58 8.96 17.64
N VAL A 806 17.31 8.93 18.03
CA VAL A 806 16.31 7.93 17.63
C VAL A 806 15.14 8.63 16.91
N PRO A 807 15.28 8.99 15.62
CA PRO A 807 14.30 9.80 14.90
C PRO A 807 12.88 9.24 14.94
N ARG A 808 12.71 7.91 14.87
CA ARG A 808 11.40 7.24 14.93
C ARG A 808 10.67 7.46 16.27
N LEU A 809 11.40 7.58 17.38
CA LEU A 809 10.81 7.87 18.69
C LEU A 809 10.54 9.37 18.83
N ALA A 810 11.47 10.21 18.41
CA ALA A 810 11.32 11.67 18.45
C ALA A 810 10.14 12.16 17.59
N VAL A 811 9.99 11.66 16.36
CA VAL A 811 8.87 12.01 15.46
C VAL A 811 7.53 11.58 16.06
N ALA A 812 7.40 10.33 16.51
CA ALA A 812 6.15 9.84 17.12
C ALA A 812 5.73 10.67 18.35
N ALA A 813 6.69 11.06 19.20
CA ALA A 813 6.42 11.88 20.38
C ALA A 813 6.14 13.35 20.04
N ARG A 814 6.81 13.92 19.02
CA ARG A 814 6.53 15.26 18.48
C ARG A 814 5.13 15.33 17.89
N ASP A 815 4.74 14.34 17.10
CA ASP A 815 3.47 14.35 16.37
C ASP A 815 2.30 14.17 17.33
N TYR A 816 2.43 13.29 18.33
CA TYR A 816 1.51 13.25 19.48
C TYR A 816 1.44 14.60 20.22
N SER A 817 2.57 15.28 20.40
CA SER A 817 2.60 16.61 21.03
C SER A 817 1.99 17.72 20.15
N ALA A 818 2.02 17.55 18.83
CA ALA A 818 1.39 18.47 17.87
C ALA A 818 -0.13 18.30 17.85
N ASP A 819 -0.60 17.06 17.95
CA ASP A 819 -2.03 16.69 18.03
C ASP A 819 -2.70 17.18 19.31
N HIS A 820 -1.97 17.23 20.43
CA HIS A 820 -2.48 17.69 21.73
C HIS A 820 -1.97 19.08 22.14
N PHE A 821 -1.52 19.91 21.19
CA PHE A 821 -0.82 21.17 21.45
C PHE A 821 -1.54 22.13 22.42
N GLU A 822 -2.86 22.31 22.28
CA GLU A 822 -3.65 23.23 23.14
C GLU A 822 -3.69 22.78 24.62
N SER A 823 -3.72 21.48 24.88
CA SER A 823 -3.60 20.94 26.24
C SER A 823 -2.19 21.08 26.79
N LEU A 824 -1.17 20.84 25.96
CA LEU A 824 0.24 20.84 26.37
C LEU A 824 0.78 22.26 26.59
N SER A 825 0.42 23.24 25.77
CA SER A 825 0.87 24.63 25.91
C SER A 825 0.46 25.28 27.25
N ASN A 826 -0.56 24.72 27.90
CA ASN A 826 -1.02 25.13 29.21
C ASN A 826 -0.16 24.59 30.37
N GLN A 827 0.50 23.43 30.20
CA GLN A 827 1.37 22.79 31.21
C GLN A 827 2.65 23.59 31.54
N GLU A 828 3.34 23.21 32.63
CA GLU A 828 4.62 23.83 33.01
C GLU A 828 5.81 23.20 32.28
N GLU A 829 5.74 21.90 31.97
CA GLU A 829 6.75 21.14 31.23
C GLU A 829 7.00 21.73 29.83
N PHE A 830 5.95 22.26 29.19
CA PHE A 830 6.04 23.00 27.92
C PHE A 830 6.94 24.24 28.04
N LEU A 831 6.93 24.92 29.20
CA LEU A 831 7.82 26.06 29.46
C LEU A 831 9.28 25.63 29.66
N GLN A 832 9.56 24.34 29.87
CA GLN A 832 10.90 23.78 30.01
C GLN A 832 11.51 23.33 28.67
N LEU A 833 10.80 23.45 27.54
CA LEU A 833 11.33 23.12 26.22
C LEU A 833 12.54 24.00 25.85
N ALA A 834 13.57 23.40 25.25
CA ALA A 834 14.67 24.11 24.64
C ALA A 834 14.22 24.79 23.32
N PRO A 835 14.92 25.82 22.81
CA PRO A 835 14.48 26.55 21.62
C PRO A 835 14.26 25.65 20.40
N HIS A 836 15.15 24.69 20.15
CA HIS A 836 15.02 23.76 19.02
C HIS A 836 13.88 22.74 19.21
N GLU A 837 13.61 22.28 20.43
CA GLU A 837 12.47 21.40 20.74
C GLU A 837 11.15 22.15 20.49
N LEU A 838 11.05 23.39 20.97
CA LEU A 838 9.87 24.22 20.76
C LEU A 838 9.66 24.52 19.27
N PHE A 839 10.69 24.97 18.55
CA PHE A 839 10.56 25.35 17.13
C PHE A 839 10.20 24.16 16.24
N ALA A 840 10.72 22.97 16.54
CA ALA A 840 10.34 21.73 15.85
C ALA A 840 8.87 21.34 16.07
N LEU A 841 8.26 21.76 17.19
CA LEU A 841 6.85 21.58 17.49
C LEU A 841 5.99 22.70 16.87
N ILE A 842 6.22 23.97 17.21
CA ILE A 842 5.38 25.09 16.75
C ILE A 842 5.55 25.46 15.27
N GLY A 843 6.64 25.04 14.62
CA GLY A 843 6.83 25.27 13.18
C GLY A 843 5.99 24.36 12.28
N ALA A 844 5.58 23.18 12.77
CA ALA A 844 5.05 22.10 11.95
C ALA A 844 3.64 22.37 11.38
N ASP A 845 3.37 21.89 10.17
CA ASP A 845 2.03 21.94 9.56
C ASP A 845 1.01 21.06 10.30
N VAL A 846 1.45 19.93 10.84
CA VAL A 846 0.63 18.97 11.61
C VAL A 846 0.14 19.50 12.96
N LEU A 847 0.52 20.72 13.36
CA LEU A 847 0.10 21.33 14.61
C LEU A 847 -1.43 21.45 14.68
N ASN A 848 -2.05 20.73 15.62
CA ASN A 848 -3.50 20.75 15.81
C ASN A 848 -3.90 21.97 16.65
N VAL A 849 -4.06 23.10 15.98
CA VAL A 849 -4.49 24.36 16.56
C VAL A 849 -5.46 25.08 15.61
N GLU A 850 -6.56 25.61 16.16
CA GLU A 850 -7.60 26.29 15.36
C GLU A 850 -7.24 27.75 15.01
N LYS A 851 -6.32 28.36 15.76
CA LYS A 851 -5.99 29.79 15.71
C LYS A 851 -4.52 30.03 15.97
N GLU A 852 -3.85 30.75 15.07
CA GLU A 852 -2.43 31.04 15.18
C GLU A 852 -2.11 31.95 16.39
N GLU A 853 -3.11 32.72 16.86
CA GLU A 853 -3.07 33.48 18.11
C GLU A 853 -2.61 32.63 19.30
N LEU A 854 -3.08 31.38 19.44
CA LEU A 854 -2.69 30.50 20.55
C LEU A 854 -1.21 30.08 20.43
N VAL A 855 -0.69 29.90 19.22
CA VAL A 855 0.73 29.58 18.98
C VAL A 855 1.62 30.76 19.40
N PHE A 856 1.20 31.99 19.05
CA PHE A 856 1.87 33.21 19.48
C PHE A 856 1.81 33.40 21.01
N GLU A 857 0.64 33.25 21.63
CA GLU A 857 0.50 33.35 23.09
C GLU A 857 1.35 32.30 23.83
N SER A 858 1.38 31.07 23.32
CA SER A 858 2.22 29.97 23.86
C SER A 858 3.71 30.27 23.74
N LEU A 859 4.17 30.76 22.59
CA LEU A 859 5.55 31.21 22.39
C LEU A 859 5.88 32.36 23.35
N MET A 860 5.03 33.37 23.47
CA MET A 860 5.29 34.53 24.32
C MET A 860 5.20 34.21 25.82
N LYS A 861 4.42 33.19 26.23
CA LYS A 861 4.44 32.58 27.56
C LYS A 861 5.80 31.92 27.84
N TRP A 862 6.31 31.13 26.89
CA TRP A 862 7.63 30.49 26.96
C TRP A 862 8.81 31.48 26.94
N VAL A 863 8.73 32.58 26.17
CA VAL A 863 9.76 33.65 26.19
C VAL A 863 9.74 34.38 27.54
N ARG A 864 8.57 34.58 28.16
CA ARG A 864 8.44 35.30 29.43
C ARG A 864 8.96 34.53 30.64
N SER A 865 9.00 33.20 30.62
CA SER A 865 9.53 32.41 31.75
C SER A 865 11.06 32.42 31.88
N ASP A 866 11.80 32.74 30.82
CA ASP A 866 13.23 33.11 30.87
C ASP A 866 13.54 34.20 29.83
N LYS A 867 13.20 35.45 30.20
CA LYS A 867 13.29 36.61 29.31
C LYS A 867 14.73 36.91 28.83
N GLU A 868 15.73 36.67 29.69
CA GLU A 868 17.12 37.10 29.44
C GLU A 868 17.90 36.14 28.53
N THR A 869 17.57 34.84 28.53
CA THR A 869 18.10 33.91 27.52
C THR A 869 17.21 33.90 26.27
N ARG A 870 15.88 33.74 26.42
CA ARG A 870 14.99 33.37 25.30
C ARG A 870 14.66 34.52 24.37
N LYS A 871 14.76 35.78 24.80
CA LYS A 871 14.62 36.92 23.88
C LYS A 871 15.62 36.84 22.71
N LYS A 872 16.82 36.29 22.93
CA LYS A 872 17.85 36.14 21.87
C LYS A 872 17.41 35.22 20.73
N SER A 873 16.48 34.30 21.00
CA SER A 873 15.90 33.37 20.02
C SER A 873 14.56 33.86 19.44
N LEU A 874 14.02 34.99 19.92
CA LEU A 874 12.72 35.53 19.49
C LEU A 874 12.68 35.80 17.98
N LYS A 875 13.79 36.30 17.41
CA LYS A 875 13.95 36.55 15.98
C LYS A 875 13.72 35.29 15.13
N ASP A 876 14.15 34.13 15.63
CA ASP A 876 14.10 32.85 14.91
C ASP A 876 12.75 32.17 15.17
N ALA A 877 12.25 32.25 16.41
CA ALA A 877 10.93 31.77 16.80
C ALA A 877 9.79 32.39 15.97
N PHE A 878 9.94 33.65 15.53
CA PHE A 878 8.97 34.33 14.67
C PHE A 878 8.83 33.67 13.29
N GLU A 879 9.84 32.95 12.77
CA GLU A 879 9.70 32.16 11.52
C GLU A 879 8.71 30.99 11.69
N CYS A 880 8.43 30.56 12.93
CA CYS A 880 7.49 29.49 13.21
C CYS A 880 6.03 29.95 13.35
N ILE A 881 5.73 31.25 13.20
CA ILE A 881 4.42 31.86 13.50
C ILE A 881 3.79 32.44 12.22
N ARG A 882 2.63 31.90 11.82
CA ARG A 882 1.95 32.18 10.54
C ARG A 882 1.07 33.43 10.61
N PHE A 883 1.68 34.61 10.79
CA PHE A 883 0.96 35.86 11.09
C PHE A 883 -0.14 36.23 10.08
N ARG A 884 -0.06 35.79 8.81
CA ARG A 884 -1.11 36.00 7.80
C ARG A 884 -2.43 35.26 8.09
N LEU A 885 -2.41 34.26 8.99
CA LEU A 885 -3.59 33.54 9.47
C LEU A 885 -4.23 34.18 10.71
N MET A 886 -3.57 35.16 11.34
CA MET A 886 -4.15 35.91 12.46
C MET A 886 -5.10 37.01 11.97
N PRO A 887 -6.19 37.33 12.70
CA PRO A 887 -6.99 38.52 12.45
C PRO A 887 -6.14 39.79 12.58
N GLU A 888 -6.19 40.67 11.57
CA GLU A 888 -5.40 41.92 11.54
C GLU A 888 -5.64 42.81 12.79
N LYS A 889 -6.85 42.75 13.35
CA LYS A 889 -7.19 43.39 14.64
C LYS A 889 -6.37 42.82 15.80
N TYR A 890 -6.29 41.50 15.93
CA TYR A 890 -5.51 40.85 16.99
C TYR A 890 -4.02 41.19 16.85
N PHE A 891 -3.48 41.14 15.63
CA PHE A 891 -2.10 41.53 15.35
C PHE A 891 -1.79 42.95 15.88
N LYS A 892 -2.62 43.94 15.52
CA LYS A 892 -2.49 45.34 15.99
C LYS A 892 -2.66 45.49 17.51
N GLU A 893 -3.62 44.79 18.11
CA GLU A 893 -3.96 44.95 19.53
C GLU A 893 -3.08 44.15 20.50
N LYS A 894 -2.39 43.09 20.03
CA LYS A 894 -1.65 42.12 20.86
C LYS A 894 -0.20 41.91 20.44
N VAL A 895 0.07 41.71 19.14
CA VAL A 895 1.43 41.42 18.65
C VAL A 895 2.26 42.71 18.59
N GLU A 896 1.72 43.76 17.96
CA GLU A 896 2.43 45.04 17.82
C GLU A 896 2.58 45.81 19.14
N THR A 897 1.72 45.54 20.12
CA THR A 897 1.66 46.24 21.41
C THR A 897 2.64 45.69 22.45
N ASP A 898 3.13 44.46 22.28
CA ASP A 898 3.92 43.70 23.25
C ASP A 898 5.27 44.35 23.63
N ASP A 899 5.64 44.29 24.92
CA ASP A 899 6.83 44.95 25.46
C ASP A 899 8.16 44.35 24.97
N ILE A 900 8.19 43.04 24.76
CA ILE A 900 9.39 42.31 24.33
C ILE A 900 9.60 42.50 22.84
N VAL A 901 8.50 42.41 22.07
CA VAL A 901 8.46 42.60 20.62
C VAL A 901 8.84 44.03 20.22
N LYS A 902 8.36 45.05 20.95
CA LYS A 902 8.79 46.45 20.75
C LYS A 902 10.26 46.69 21.06
N ALA A 903 10.82 45.94 22.01
CA ALA A 903 12.20 46.08 22.44
C ALA A 903 13.21 45.31 21.57
N ASP A 904 12.81 44.72 20.44
CA ASP A 904 13.69 43.99 19.52
C ASP A 904 13.73 44.62 18.11
N PRO A 905 14.86 45.26 17.71
CA PRO A 905 14.96 45.93 16.41
C PRO A 905 14.88 45.01 15.19
N GLU A 906 15.21 43.73 15.28
CA GLU A 906 15.08 42.79 14.15
C GLU A 906 13.64 42.33 13.99
N VAL A 907 12.95 42.05 15.09
CA VAL A 907 11.51 41.70 15.05
C VAL A 907 10.68 42.88 14.54
N GLN A 908 11.02 44.13 14.89
CA GLN A 908 10.34 45.31 14.33
C GLN A 908 10.45 45.43 12.79
N LYS A 909 11.54 44.95 12.18
CA LYS A 909 11.64 44.86 10.70
C LYS A 909 10.65 43.84 10.15
N LYS A 910 10.55 42.65 10.76
CA LYS A 910 9.60 41.61 10.36
C LYS A 910 8.15 42.09 10.50
N LEU A 911 7.80 42.78 11.58
CA LEU A 911 6.47 43.39 11.72
C LEU A 911 6.15 44.36 10.58
N GLN A 912 7.11 45.16 10.10
CA GLN A 912 6.86 46.06 8.97
C GLN A 912 6.51 45.30 7.69
N VAL A 913 7.21 44.18 7.41
CA VAL A 913 6.88 43.32 6.27
C VAL A 913 5.48 42.69 6.45
N ILE A 914 5.13 42.24 7.66
CA ILE A 914 3.81 41.67 7.97
C ILE A 914 2.69 42.72 7.79
N ARG A 915 2.90 43.98 8.23
CA ARG A 915 1.95 45.10 7.98
C ARG A 915 1.68 45.32 6.51
N ASP A 916 2.68 45.14 5.66
CA ASP A 916 2.55 45.36 4.22
C ASP A 916 1.93 44.13 3.53
N ALA A 917 2.22 42.91 4.00
CA ALA A 917 1.51 41.69 3.62
C ALA A 917 0.00 41.76 3.93
N PHE A 918 -0.41 42.27 5.11
CA PHE A 918 -1.81 42.53 5.44
C PHE A 918 -2.50 43.55 4.51
N LYS A 919 -1.74 44.37 3.78
CA LYS A 919 -2.24 45.31 2.75
C LYS A 919 -2.14 44.73 1.33
N GLY A 920 -1.91 43.42 1.19
CA GLY A 920 -1.71 42.73 -0.09
C GLY A 920 -0.35 42.95 -0.75
N LYS A 921 0.65 43.46 -0.02
CA LYS A 921 2.02 43.68 -0.52
C LYS A 921 2.98 42.65 0.08
N LEU A 922 3.08 41.49 -0.57
CA LEU A 922 4.13 40.52 -0.28
C LEU A 922 5.50 41.03 -0.80
N PRO A 923 6.62 40.58 -0.21
CA PRO A 923 7.95 40.82 -0.78
C PRO A 923 8.05 40.21 -2.19
N GLU A 924 8.73 40.90 -3.11
CA GLU A 924 9.18 40.26 -4.35
C GLU A 924 10.27 39.22 -4.01
N PRO A 925 10.24 38.01 -4.59
CA PRO A 925 11.28 37.01 -4.38
C PRO A 925 12.61 37.54 -4.91
N LYS A 926 13.64 37.53 -4.05
CA LYS A 926 14.93 38.12 -4.38
C LYS A 926 15.74 37.20 -5.27
N LYS A 927 15.86 37.55 -6.56
CA LYS A 927 16.94 37.02 -7.39
C LYS A 927 18.28 37.40 -6.76
N LYS A 928 19.11 36.41 -6.43
CA LYS A 928 20.47 36.64 -5.94
C LYS A 928 21.37 36.99 -7.11
N GLU A 929 22.19 38.03 -6.97
CA GLU A 929 23.42 38.12 -7.75
C GLU A 929 24.36 37.02 -7.25
N ARG A 930 24.81 36.15 -8.16
CA ARG A 930 25.44 34.88 -7.83
C ARG A 930 26.96 34.99 -7.73
N ALA A 931 27.52 34.32 -6.72
CA ALA A 931 28.89 33.83 -6.79
C ALA A 931 28.94 32.58 -7.71
N GLU A 932 30.10 32.30 -8.30
CA GLU A 932 30.28 31.16 -9.20
C GLU A 932 30.17 29.82 -8.42
N GLY A 933 29.08 29.06 -8.61
CA GLY A 933 29.02 27.66 -8.15
C GLY A 933 27.65 27.09 -7.75
N GLU A 934 26.60 27.89 -7.60
CA GLU A 934 25.28 27.42 -7.12
C GLU A 934 24.22 27.37 -8.26
N GLU A 935 23.11 26.64 -8.09
CA GLU A 935 22.02 26.43 -9.08
C GLU A 935 20.74 27.19 -8.69
N GLU A 936 19.91 27.57 -9.68
CA GLU A 936 18.53 28.08 -9.58
C GLU A 936 17.75 27.26 -10.65
N ASP A 937 16.47 26.93 -10.52
CA ASP A 937 15.45 27.58 -9.69
C ASP A 937 14.89 26.68 -8.56
N GLU A 938 15.07 27.09 -7.31
CA GLU A 938 13.98 27.05 -6.32
C GLU A 938 13.51 28.49 -6.17
N GLU A 939 12.20 28.75 -6.27
CA GLU A 939 11.68 30.07 -5.87
C GLU A 939 11.89 30.23 -4.36
N GLU A 940 12.67 31.23 -3.95
CA GLU A 940 13.04 31.44 -2.55
C GLU A 940 11.77 31.64 -1.71
N ALA A 941 11.38 30.59 -0.98
CA ALA A 941 10.08 30.49 -0.34
C ALA A 941 9.83 31.69 0.60
N LEU A 942 8.58 32.15 0.64
CA LEU A 942 8.19 33.25 1.53
C LEU A 942 8.67 32.94 2.96
N PRO A 943 9.29 33.92 3.66
CA PRO A 943 9.75 33.74 5.04
C PRO A 943 8.66 33.12 5.92
N GLY A 944 9.03 32.31 6.91
CA GLY A 944 8.08 31.52 7.69
C GLY A 944 7.01 32.36 8.39
N TYR A 945 7.35 33.60 8.76
CA TYR A 945 6.40 34.59 9.30
C TYR A 945 5.35 35.12 8.29
N LEU A 946 5.48 34.79 7.00
CA LEU A 946 4.53 35.05 5.91
C LEU A 946 3.93 33.76 5.31
N ASN A 947 4.23 32.59 5.89
CA ASN A 947 3.58 31.33 5.52
C ASN A 947 2.07 31.41 5.84
N ASP A 948 1.22 31.07 4.87
CA ASP A 948 -0.23 31.03 4.99
C ASP A 948 -0.84 29.65 4.70
N ASN A 949 -0.02 28.59 4.68
CA ASN A 949 -0.53 27.22 4.79
C ASN A 949 -1.29 27.08 6.12
N GLN A 950 -2.55 26.65 6.06
CA GLN A 950 -3.33 26.39 7.26
C GLN A 950 -2.68 25.32 8.15
N ARG A 951 -2.81 25.49 9.47
CA ARG A 951 -2.42 24.46 10.44
C ARG A 951 -3.42 23.31 10.38
N LEU A 952 -3.01 22.09 10.69
CA LEU A 952 -3.89 20.92 10.62
C LEU A 952 -5.19 21.10 11.43
N GLY A 953 -5.15 21.79 12.58
CA GLY A 953 -6.36 22.09 13.38
C GLY A 953 -7.33 23.09 12.76
N MET A 954 -6.90 23.92 11.80
CA MET A 954 -7.74 24.92 11.11
C MET A 954 -8.69 24.31 10.08
N HIS A 955 -8.55 23.02 9.76
CA HIS A 955 -9.44 22.28 8.85
C HIS A 955 -10.65 21.63 9.57
N ARG A 956 -10.92 21.99 10.83
CA ARG A 956 -12.13 21.57 11.56
C ARG A 956 -13.39 22.22 10.97
N ARG A 957 -14.43 21.41 10.76
CA ARG A 957 -15.77 21.82 10.32
C ARG A 957 -16.84 21.17 11.20
N ASN A 958 -17.98 21.84 11.37
CA ASN A 958 -19.14 21.27 12.08
C ASN A 958 -19.99 20.44 11.10
N LEU A 959 -19.93 19.12 11.25
CA LEU A 959 -20.53 18.14 10.35
C LEU A 959 -21.72 17.43 11.04
N ILE A 960 -22.52 16.72 10.25
CA ILE A 960 -23.48 15.74 10.77
C ILE A 960 -22.78 14.38 10.81
N LEU A 961 -22.50 13.87 12.01
CA LEU A 961 -21.93 12.54 12.19
C LEU A 961 -23.05 11.51 12.32
N MET A 962 -23.04 10.52 11.43
CA MET A 962 -23.96 9.38 11.40
C MET A 962 -23.19 8.13 11.81
N VAL A 963 -23.72 7.32 12.72
CA VAL A 963 -23.07 6.08 13.16
C VAL A 963 -24.05 4.91 13.12
N ASN A 964 -23.67 3.87 12.37
CA ASN A 964 -24.35 2.58 12.32
C ASN A 964 -23.36 1.45 12.68
N ASP A 965 -23.73 0.20 12.45
CA ASP A 965 -22.92 -1.00 12.74
C ASP A 965 -21.85 -1.34 11.69
N THR A 966 -21.53 -0.41 10.78
CA THR A 966 -20.51 -0.59 9.73
C THR A 966 -19.51 0.57 9.70
N ALA A 967 -19.97 1.81 9.83
CA ALA A 967 -19.13 3.00 9.80
C ALA A 967 -19.70 4.16 10.63
N ALA A 968 -18.80 5.07 11.00
CA ALA A 968 -19.12 6.44 11.35
C ALA A 968 -18.82 7.32 10.11
N VAL A 969 -19.83 8.04 9.62
CA VAL A 969 -19.73 8.88 8.41
C VAL A 969 -20.11 10.30 8.75
N ALA A 970 -19.22 11.25 8.45
CA ALA A 970 -19.46 12.67 8.65
C ALA A 970 -19.89 13.33 7.34
N TYR A 971 -21.02 14.05 7.39
CA TYR A 971 -21.61 14.75 6.25
C TYR A 971 -21.45 16.28 6.40
N ASP A 972 -20.81 16.90 5.42
CA ASP A 972 -20.72 18.35 5.27
C ASP A 972 -21.94 18.88 4.53
N VAL A 973 -22.79 19.61 5.26
CA VAL A 973 -24.06 20.16 4.76
C VAL A 973 -23.85 21.38 3.86
N ALA A 974 -22.68 22.04 3.93
CA ALA A 974 -22.39 23.23 3.13
C ALA A 974 -21.87 22.85 1.73
N GLU A 975 -20.99 21.85 1.64
CA GLU A 975 -20.47 21.34 0.37
C GLU A 975 -21.33 20.21 -0.22
N ASN A 976 -22.21 19.60 0.59
CA ASN A 976 -22.97 18.37 0.27
C ASN A 976 -22.03 17.16 0.02
N GLU A 977 -21.11 16.90 0.95
CA GLU A 977 -20.06 15.86 0.81
C GLU A 977 -19.99 14.93 2.03
N CYS A 978 -19.65 13.65 1.80
CA CYS A 978 -19.49 12.65 2.85
C CYS A 978 -18.02 12.28 3.06
N PHE A 979 -17.65 12.01 4.31
CA PHE A 979 -16.30 11.63 4.74
C PHE A 979 -16.39 10.44 5.69
N LEU A 980 -15.49 9.47 5.57
CA LEU A 980 -15.40 8.35 6.51
C LEU A 980 -14.74 8.85 7.80
N ALA A 981 -15.51 8.94 8.87
CA ALA A 981 -15.03 9.42 10.17
C ALA A 981 -14.44 8.29 11.03
N SER A 982 -14.90 7.04 10.85
CA SER A 982 -14.31 5.83 11.44
C SER A 982 -14.95 4.57 10.83
N MET A 983 -14.28 3.42 10.91
CA MET A 983 -14.92 2.11 10.76
C MET A 983 -15.60 1.72 12.07
N ALA A 984 -16.82 1.17 12.02
CA ALA A 984 -17.63 0.92 13.22
C ALA A 984 -17.84 -0.57 13.52
N GLU A 985 -16.85 -1.42 13.20
CA GLU A 985 -16.86 -2.88 13.47
C GLU A 985 -17.08 -3.26 14.95
N GLN A 986 -16.94 -2.29 15.87
CA GLN A 986 -17.14 -2.46 17.32
C GLN A 986 -18.49 -1.88 17.81
N VAL A 987 -19.26 -1.19 16.96
CA VAL A 987 -20.52 -0.53 17.37
C VAL A 987 -21.71 -1.43 17.01
N PRO A 988 -22.50 -1.93 17.99
CA PRO A 988 -23.67 -2.74 17.70
C PRO A 988 -24.89 -1.90 17.32
N LYS A 989 -25.86 -2.53 16.66
CA LYS A 989 -27.21 -1.96 16.49
C LYS A 989 -27.91 -1.75 17.84
N ASN A 990 -28.88 -0.84 17.88
CA ASN A 990 -29.64 -0.44 19.08
C ASN A 990 -28.78 0.26 20.17
N HIS A 991 -27.85 1.12 19.74
CA HIS A 991 -27.14 2.04 20.59
C HIS A 991 -27.84 3.42 20.65
N VAL A 992 -27.39 4.29 21.55
CA VAL A 992 -27.79 5.70 21.68
C VAL A 992 -26.51 6.55 21.66
N SER A 993 -26.52 7.67 20.95
CA SER A 993 -25.33 8.49 20.73
C SER A 993 -25.50 9.92 21.22
N ILE A 994 -24.41 10.54 21.69
CA ILE A 994 -24.38 11.94 22.14
C ILE A 994 -23.03 12.60 21.84
N CYS A 995 -23.05 13.85 21.40
CA CYS A 995 -21.87 14.72 21.38
C CYS A 995 -21.99 15.78 22.49
N THR A 996 -20.93 15.99 23.27
CA THR A 996 -20.89 16.99 24.34
C THR A 996 -20.57 18.38 23.81
N GLN A 997 -20.85 19.42 24.60
CA GLN A 997 -20.37 20.79 24.36
C GLN A 997 -18.85 20.92 24.22
N LYS A 998 -18.06 19.91 24.60
CA LYS A 998 -16.60 19.86 24.40
C LYS A 998 -16.17 19.12 23.13
N ASN A 999 -17.13 18.75 22.27
CA ASN A 999 -16.89 17.96 21.07
C ASN A 999 -16.37 16.53 21.35
N GLU A 1000 -16.69 15.96 22.52
CA GLU A 1000 -16.46 14.56 22.83
C GLU A 1000 -17.69 13.76 22.38
N PHE A 1001 -17.52 12.68 21.62
CA PHE A 1001 -18.63 11.88 21.10
C PHE A 1001 -18.66 10.48 21.71
N PHE A 1002 -19.83 10.08 22.18
CA PHE A 1002 -20.05 8.87 22.94
C PHE A 1002 -21.21 8.05 22.36
N VAL A 1003 -21.06 6.73 22.41
CA VAL A 1003 -22.07 5.75 22.00
C VAL A 1003 -22.28 4.78 23.16
N ILE A 1004 -23.53 4.65 23.62
CA ILE A 1004 -23.91 3.83 24.77
C ILE A 1004 -25.13 2.97 24.40
N GLY A 1005 -25.08 1.67 24.64
CA GLY A 1005 -26.19 0.75 24.37
C GLY A 1005 -25.75 -0.54 23.70
N GLY A 1006 -26.62 -1.11 22.86
CA GLY A 1006 -26.51 -2.51 22.46
C GLY A 1006 -26.61 -3.47 23.66
N LEU A 1007 -26.58 -4.77 23.38
CA LEU A 1007 -26.61 -5.83 24.38
C LEU A 1007 -25.63 -6.94 23.98
N PHE A 1008 -24.85 -7.42 24.93
CA PHE A 1008 -24.05 -8.63 24.76
C PHE A 1008 -24.12 -9.54 25.99
N VAL A 1009 -23.70 -10.78 25.78
CA VAL A 1009 -23.54 -11.79 26.83
C VAL A 1009 -22.06 -11.89 27.17
N ASP A 1010 -21.71 -11.54 28.40
CA ASP A 1010 -20.43 -11.81 29.04
C ASP A 1010 -20.48 -13.26 29.59
N GLU A 1011 -19.73 -14.17 28.99
CA GLU A 1011 -19.72 -15.60 29.38
C GLU A 1011 -18.87 -15.86 30.65
N ASP A 1012 -17.97 -14.94 31.01
CA ASP A 1012 -17.15 -15.02 32.22
C ASP A 1012 -17.91 -14.47 33.44
N ASN A 1013 -18.70 -13.41 33.28
CA ASN A 1013 -19.53 -12.81 34.34
C ASN A 1013 -20.84 -13.58 34.60
N LYS A 1014 -20.70 -14.69 35.33
CA LYS A 1014 -21.81 -15.60 35.69
C LYS A 1014 -22.84 -15.02 36.67
N GLU A 1015 -22.60 -13.86 37.27
CA GLU A 1015 -23.55 -13.19 38.18
C GLU A 1015 -24.38 -12.10 37.47
N SER A 1016 -23.86 -11.50 36.39
CA SER A 1016 -24.58 -10.50 35.59
C SER A 1016 -24.13 -10.57 34.12
N PRO A 1017 -24.56 -11.59 33.37
CA PRO A 1017 -24.06 -11.87 32.03
C PRO A 1017 -24.56 -10.88 30.97
N LEU A 1018 -25.64 -10.15 31.19
CA LEU A 1018 -26.10 -9.11 30.25
C LEU A 1018 -25.39 -7.79 30.52
N GLN A 1019 -24.74 -7.25 29.50
CA GLN A 1019 -23.99 -5.99 29.57
C GLN A 1019 -24.35 -5.07 28.39
N CYS A 1020 -24.21 -3.76 28.60
CA CYS A 1020 -24.33 -2.74 27.54
C CYS A 1020 -22.96 -2.15 27.22
N TYR A 1021 -22.71 -1.89 25.94
CA TYR A 1021 -21.47 -1.26 25.49
C TYR A 1021 -21.46 0.23 25.84
N PHE A 1022 -20.26 0.75 26.08
CA PHE A 1022 -19.98 2.19 26.19
C PHE A 1022 -18.68 2.47 25.45
N TYR A 1023 -18.75 3.31 24.42
CA TYR A 1023 -17.61 3.73 23.60
C TYR A 1023 -17.52 5.26 23.52
N GLN A 1024 -16.31 5.76 23.34
CA GLN A 1024 -16.01 7.14 22.95
C GLN A 1024 -15.24 7.12 21.62
N LEU A 1025 -15.56 8.02 20.70
CA LEU A 1025 -14.78 8.21 19.47
C LEU A 1025 -13.67 9.24 19.73
N ASP A 1026 -12.43 8.90 19.37
CA ASP A 1026 -11.34 9.87 19.34
C ASP A 1026 -11.45 10.74 18.08
N ALA A 1027 -11.73 12.03 18.26
CA ALA A 1027 -11.85 13.02 17.20
C ALA A 1027 -10.52 13.35 16.49
N LEU A 1028 -9.39 12.81 16.96
CA LEU A 1028 -8.05 12.99 16.39
C LEU A 1028 -7.56 11.74 15.66
N SER A 1029 -7.70 10.55 16.26
CA SER A 1029 -7.20 9.30 15.66
C SER A 1029 -8.23 8.55 14.80
N ALA A 1030 -9.52 8.88 14.92
CA ALA A 1030 -10.64 8.13 14.35
C ALA A 1030 -10.87 6.73 14.95
N ASP A 1031 -10.25 6.40 16.09
CA ASP A 1031 -10.47 5.12 16.79
C ASP A 1031 -11.64 5.17 17.80
N TRP A 1032 -12.22 4.00 18.06
CA TRP A 1032 -13.18 3.79 19.15
C TRP A 1032 -12.48 3.33 20.43
N MET A 1033 -12.61 4.11 21.49
CA MET A 1033 -12.13 3.79 22.83
C MET A 1033 -13.25 3.15 23.65
N ALA A 1034 -13.04 1.91 24.11
CA ALA A 1034 -13.96 1.23 25.02
C ALA A 1034 -13.91 1.87 26.42
N LEU A 1035 -15.07 2.13 27.00
CA LEU A 1035 -15.25 2.64 28.36
C LEU A 1035 -15.93 1.58 29.24
N PRO A 1036 -15.83 1.66 30.59
CA PRO A 1036 -16.48 0.70 31.47
C PRO A 1036 -18.00 0.62 31.23
N PRO A 1037 -18.59 -0.58 31.11
CA PRO A 1037 -20.00 -0.74 30.76
C PRO A 1037 -20.94 -0.14 31.81
N MET A 1038 -22.17 0.20 31.40
CA MET A 1038 -23.19 0.71 32.33
C MET A 1038 -23.54 -0.34 33.40
N PRO A 1039 -23.52 -0.02 34.71
CA PRO A 1039 -23.81 -0.98 35.80
C PRO A 1039 -25.23 -1.59 35.81
N SER A 1040 -26.15 -1.08 34.99
CA SER A 1040 -27.50 -1.62 34.79
C SER A 1040 -27.77 -1.67 33.27
N PRO A 1041 -27.84 -2.86 32.65
CA PRO A 1041 -28.08 -3.02 31.22
C PRO A 1041 -29.52 -2.63 30.89
N ARG A 1042 -29.68 -1.81 29.86
CA ARG A 1042 -30.96 -1.18 29.50
C ARG A 1042 -31.05 -0.88 28.02
N CYS A 1043 -32.28 -0.86 27.49
CA CYS A 1043 -32.58 -0.47 26.12
C CYS A 1043 -33.61 0.67 26.09
N LEU A 1044 -33.77 1.32 24.94
CA LEU A 1044 -34.77 2.37 24.69
C LEU A 1044 -34.66 3.59 25.64
N PHE A 1045 -33.46 3.89 26.12
CA PHE A 1045 -33.14 5.12 26.86
C PHE A 1045 -32.72 6.24 25.91
N SER A 1046 -32.60 7.46 26.44
CA SER A 1046 -32.03 8.63 25.76
C SER A 1046 -30.79 9.12 26.52
N LEU A 1047 -29.98 9.97 25.88
CA LEU A 1047 -28.79 10.58 26.48
C LEU A 1047 -28.94 12.09 26.60
N GLY A 1048 -28.47 12.65 27.72
CA GLY A 1048 -28.32 14.09 27.93
C GLY A 1048 -26.93 14.45 28.48
N GLU A 1049 -26.54 15.71 28.38
CA GLU A 1049 -25.23 16.22 28.83
C GLU A 1049 -25.39 17.46 29.71
N SER A 1050 -24.55 17.62 30.74
CA SER A 1050 -24.37 18.90 31.43
C SER A 1050 -22.95 19.08 31.99
N GLY A 1051 -22.14 19.90 31.32
CA GLY A 1051 -20.82 20.37 31.70
C GLY A 1051 -19.70 19.33 31.52
N SER A 1052 -19.77 18.24 32.29
CA SER A 1052 -18.85 17.10 32.21
C SER A 1052 -19.52 15.81 32.71
N LEU A 1053 -20.84 15.73 32.61
CA LEU A 1053 -21.67 14.63 33.06
C LEU A 1053 -22.59 14.20 31.91
N ILE A 1054 -22.62 12.90 31.64
CA ILE A 1054 -23.54 12.26 30.70
C ILE A 1054 -24.64 11.58 31.52
N PHE A 1055 -25.89 11.74 31.10
CA PHE A 1055 -27.07 11.24 31.79
C PHE A 1055 -27.80 10.24 30.89
N ALA A 1056 -27.93 8.97 31.33
CA ALA A 1056 -28.85 8.01 30.72
C ALA A 1056 -30.26 8.24 31.28
N ILE A 1057 -31.20 8.60 30.41
CA ILE A 1057 -32.56 9.03 30.75
C ILE A 1057 -33.56 7.96 30.30
N ALA A 1058 -34.38 7.48 31.23
CA ALA A 1058 -35.39 6.43 31.02
C ALA A 1058 -34.79 5.08 30.53
N GLY A 1059 -35.47 4.43 29.58
CA GLY A 1059 -35.23 3.04 29.14
C GLY A 1059 -35.87 1.96 30.01
N LYS A 1060 -35.84 0.72 29.53
CA LYS A 1060 -36.24 -0.48 30.28
C LYS A 1060 -34.98 -1.19 30.83
N ASP A 1061 -34.97 -1.48 32.13
CA ASP A 1061 -33.95 -2.33 32.76
C ASP A 1061 -34.19 -3.80 32.42
N LEU A 1062 -33.12 -4.56 32.22
CA LEU A 1062 -33.14 -5.93 31.71
C LEU A 1062 -32.73 -6.98 32.76
N GLN A 1063 -32.45 -6.59 34.00
CA GLN A 1063 -32.17 -7.51 35.10
C GLN A 1063 -33.45 -8.17 35.68
N THR A 1064 -34.62 -7.60 35.43
CA THR A 1064 -35.92 -8.19 35.81
C THR A 1064 -36.49 -9.06 34.69
N ASN A 1065 -36.80 -10.33 35.00
CA ASN A 1065 -37.28 -11.37 34.08
C ASN A 1065 -38.69 -11.16 33.47
N GLU A 1066 -39.19 -9.92 33.40
CA GLU A 1066 -40.53 -9.60 32.92
C GLU A 1066 -40.54 -9.23 31.43
N SER A 1067 -41.19 -10.09 30.63
CA SER A 1067 -41.43 -10.04 29.18
C SER A 1067 -40.17 -10.06 28.28
N LEU A 1068 -39.81 -11.27 27.81
CA LEU A 1068 -38.88 -11.50 26.68
C LEU A 1068 -39.60 -11.80 25.34
N ASP A 1069 -40.93 -11.83 25.33
CA ASP A 1069 -41.77 -12.05 24.13
C ASP A 1069 -42.30 -10.73 23.54
N SER A 1070 -41.42 -9.92 22.94
CA SER A 1070 -41.77 -9.02 21.80
C SER A 1070 -40.59 -8.17 21.30
N VAL A 1071 -40.15 -8.44 20.06
CA VAL A 1071 -39.43 -7.46 19.21
C VAL A 1071 -40.42 -6.69 18.31
N MET A 1072 -41.70 -7.07 18.32
CA MET A 1072 -42.80 -6.50 17.52
C MET A 1072 -44.11 -6.48 18.32
N CYS A 1073 -44.18 -5.71 19.41
CA CYS A 1073 -45.43 -5.39 20.09
C CYS A 1073 -45.29 -4.10 20.91
N TYR A 1074 -45.92 -3.01 20.45
CA TYR A 1074 -45.96 -1.75 21.18
C TYR A 1074 -47.25 -1.69 22.01
N ASP A 1075 -47.11 -1.57 23.33
CA ASP A 1075 -48.19 -1.15 24.22
C ASP A 1075 -48.38 0.38 24.06
N SER A 1076 -49.37 0.77 23.25
CA SER A 1076 -49.67 2.16 22.89
C SER A 1076 -50.14 3.00 24.07
N ASP A 1077 -50.72 2.37 25.09
CA ASP A 1077 -51.70 2.97 26.00
C ASP A 1077 -51.05 3.80 27.14
N LYS A 1078 -49.79 4.24 26.96
CA LYS A 1078 -48.95 4.87 28.01
C LYS A 1078 -47.99 5.95 27.48
N ALA A 1079 -48.28 6.59 26.35
CA ALA A 1079 -47.50 7.74 25.90
C ALA A 1079 -47.57 8.87 26.95
N LEU A 1080 -46.42 9.41 27.39
CA LEU A 1080 -46.36 10.48 28.38
C LEU A 1080 -45.98 11.82 27.74
N ASN A 1081 -46.46 12.91 28.33
CA ASN A 1081 -46.09 14.28 27.96
C ASN A 1081 -45.26 15.02 29.02
N LYS A 1082 -44.97 14.38 30.18
CA LYS A 1082 -44.23 15.00 31.29
C LYS A 1082 -42.77 15.30 30.91
N VAL A 1083 -42.26 16.42 31.40
CA VAL A 1083 -40.90 16.89 31.17
C VAL A 1083 -40.25 17.18 32.53
N PHE A 1084 -39.04 16.69 32.75
CA PHE A 1084 -38.30 16.88 34.00
C PHE A 1084 -36.91 17.45 33.73
N VAL A 1085 -36.44 18.32 34.62
CA VAL A 1085 -35.06 18.86 34.61
C VAL A 1085 -34.40 18.62 35.97
N TYR A 1086 -33.11 18.33 35.96
CA TYR A 1086 -32.29 18.13 37.15
C TYR A 1086 -31.37 19.33 37.39
N ASN A 1087 -31.39 19.91 38.58
CA ASN A 1087 -30.47 20.98 38.96
C ASN A 1087 -29.28 20.44 39.75
N HIS A 1088 -28.16 20.19 39.06
CA HIS A 1088 -26.94 19.63 39.67
C HIS A 1088 -26.33 20.47 40.82
N LYS A 1089 -26.71 21.75 40.99
CA LYS A 1089 -26.24 22.63 42.07
C LYS A 1089 -27.15 22.62 43.31
N GLN A 1090 -28.35 22.07 43.18
CA GLN A 1090 -29.34 21.96 44.26
C GLN A 1090 -29.77 20.50 44.51
N SER A 1091 -29.28 19.57 43.68
CA SER A 1091 -29.58 18.12 43.70
C SER A 1091 -31.06 17.77 43.62
N GLU A 1092 -31.88 18.66 43.04
CA GLU A 1092 -33.32 18.50 42.91
C GLU A 1092 -33.75 18.19 41.47
N TRP A 1093 -34.80 17.35 41.35
CA TRP A 1093 -35.56 17.18 40.12
C TRP A 1093 -36.79 18.08 40.15
N ARG A 1094 -37.07 18.76 39.04
CA ARG A 1094 -38.24 19.62 38.88
C ARG A 1094 -39.04 19.23 37.65
N GLU A 1095 -40.34 19.04 37.82
CA GLU A 1095 -41.27 18.91 36.70
C GLU A 1095 -41.46 20.28 36.02
N LEU A 1096 -41.30 20.29 34.71
CA LEU A 1096 -41.52 21.45 33.83
C LEU A 1096 -42.93 21.36 33.21
N ALA A 1097 -43.32 22.35 32.41
CA ALA A 1097 -44.54 22.22 31.62
C ALA A 1097 -44.45 21.00 30.69
N GLY A 1098 -45.47 20.14 30.72
CA GLY A 1098 -45.57 19.00 29.81
C GLY A 1098 -45.91 19.42 28.38
N MET A 1099 -45.52 18.59 27.41
CA MET A 1099 -45.89 18.74 26.00
C MET A 1099 -47.41 18.72 25.81
N LYS A 1100 -47.92 19.31 24.73
CA LYS A 1100 -49.34 19.27 24.37
C LYS A 1100 -49.74 17.89 23.86
N THR A 1101 -48.87 17.24 23.08
CA THR A 1101 -49.09 15.88 22.58
C THR A 1101 -48.17 14.89 23.31
N PRO A 1102 -48.72 13.90 24.04
CA PRO A 1102 -47.95 12.76 24.53
C PRO A 1102 -47.37 11.96 23.36
N ARG A 1103 -46.09 11.60 23.44
CA ARG A 1103 -45.36 11.01 22.30
C ARG A 1103 -44.19 10.12 22.75
N ALA A 1104 -43.92 9.07 21.98
CA ALA A 1104 -42.74 8.21 22.09
C ALA A 1104 -42.00 8.16 20.73
N MET A 1105 -40.75 7.68 20.69
CA MET A 1105 -39.94 7.55 19.46
C MET A 1105 -39.94 8.83 18.59
N PHE A 1106 -39.72 10.00 19.20
CA PHE A 1106 -39.71 11.31 18.54
C PHE A 1106 -38.30 11.90 18.52
N GLY A 1107 -38.02 12.75 17.54
CA GLY A 1107 -36.77 13.52 17.50
C GLY A 1107 -36.84 14.72 18.43
N ALA A 1108 -35.77 14.99 19.17
CA ALA A 1108 -35.68 16.12 20.09
C ALA A 1108 -34.29 16.79 20.01
N VAL A 1109 -34.22 18.12 19.96
CA VAL A 1109 -32.95 18.85 19.90
C VAL A 1109 -33.03 20.24 20.55
N LEU A 1110 -31.93 20.69 21.14
CA LEU A 1110 -31.75 22.08 21.55
C LEU A 1110 -31.31 22.92 20.34
N HIS A 1111 -32.18 23.84 19.88
CA HIS A 1111 -31.88 24.75 18.77
C HIS A 1111 -32.11 26.20 19.21
N LYS A 1112 -31.10 27.07 19.03
CA LYS A 1112 -31.15 28.52 19.37
C LYS A 1112 -31.73 28.82 20.77
N GLY A 1113 -31.42 27.97 21.75
CA GLY A 1113 -31.86 28.13 23.15
C GLY A 1113 -33.29 27.67 23.44
N LYS A 1114 -33.94 26.93 22.53
CA LYS A 1114 -35.26 26.30 22.71
C LYS A 1114 -35.17 24.81 22.40
N ILE A 1115 -35.97 23.98 23.08
CA ILE A 1115 -36.03 22.54 22.77
C ILE A 1115 -37.12 22.34 21.72
N ILE A 1116 -36.79 21.75 20.58
CA ILE A 1116 -37.74 21.41 19.52
C ILE A 1116 -37.94 19.90 19.54
N VAL A 1117 -39.20 19.45 19.45
CA VAL A 1117 -39.57 18.05 19.23
C VAL A 1117 -40.36 17.90 17.94
N SER A 1118 -40.15 16.82 17.21
CA SER A 1118 -40.80 16.53 15.92
C SER A 1118 -41.11 15.05 15.79
N GLY A 1119 -42.26 14.74 15.20
CA GLY A 1119 -42.72 13.38 14.97
C GLY A 1119 -43.00 12.59 16.26
N GLY A 1120 -43.04 11.27 16.12
CA GLY A 1120 -43.27 10.32 17.20
C GLY A 1120 -44.38 9.31 16.89
N ILE A 1121 -44.72 8.53 17.91
CA ILE A 1121 -45.92 7.68 17.98
C ILE A 1121 -46.70 8.06 19.26
N ASN A 1122 -48.03 8.10 19.15
CA ASN A 1122 -48.98 8.25 20.26
C ASN A 1122 -50.03 7.11 20.23
N GLU A 1123 -51.13 7.27 20.99
CA GLU A 1123 -52.25 6.32 21.02
C GLU A 1123 -53.02 6.21 19.68
N GLU A 1124 -52.85 7.17 18.76
CA GLU A 1124 -53.57 7.25 17.48
C GLU A 1124 -52.74 6.70 16.31
N GLY A 1125 -51.41 6.69 16.42
CA GLY A 1125 -50.50 6.17 15.39
C GLY A 1125 -49.14 6.88 15.37
N MET A 1126 -48.51 6.92 14.19
CA MET A 1126 -47.40 7.85 13.93
C MET A 1126 -47.96 9.27 13.82
N ILE A 1127 -47.19 10.27 14.24
CA ILE A 1127 -47.62 11.68 14.19
C ILE A 1127 -46.65 12.55 13.40
N ALA A 1128 -47.18 13.59 12.77
CA ALA A 1128 -46.42 14.63 12.08
C ALA A 1128 -46.16 15.88 12.97
N THR A 1129 -46.85 15.99 14.11
CA THR A 1129 -46.87 17.22 14.89
C THR A 1129 -45.51 17.57 15.49
N SER A 1130 -45.22 18.86 15.58
CA SER A 1130 -43.99 19.39 16.18
C SER A 1130 -44.31 20.42 17.25
N GLU A 1131 -43.50 20.48 18.30
CA GLU A 1131 -43.66 21.44 19.39
C GLU A 1131 -42.30 22.07 19.76
N ILE A 1132 -42.33 23.29 20.27
CA ILE A 1132 -41.15 24.05 20.70
C ILE A 1132 -41.32 24.54 22.14
N TYR A 1133 -40.37 24.20 22.99
CA TYR A 1133 -40.33 24.58 24.40
C TYR A 1133 -39.38 25.76 24.63
N ASP A 1134 -39.92 26.81 25.21
CA ASP A 1134 -39.17 27.99 25.61
C ASP A 1134 -38.68 27.87 27.07
N LEU A 1135 -37.38 27.62 27.22
CA LEU A 1135 -36.70 27.48 28.52
C LEU A 1135 -36.81 28.72 29.43
N THR A 1136 -37.10 29.91 28.89
CA THR A 1136 -37.24 31.15 29.67
C THR A 1136 -38.66 31.37 30.20
N THR A 1137 -39.68 30.91 29.47
CA THR A 1137 -41.09 31.08 29.85
C THR A 1137 -41.74 29.83 30.45
N ASN A 1138 -41.08 28.67 30.36
CA ASN A 1138 -41.59 27.35 30.76
C ASN A 1138 -42.93 27.01 30.07
N LYS A 1139 -42.95 27.08 28.74
CA LYS A 1139 -44.12 26.80 27.91
C LYS A 1139 -43.76 26.06 26.64
N TRP A 1140 -44.68 25.19 26.20
CA TRP A 1140 -44.68 24.58 24.88
C TRP A 1140 -45.58 25.38 23.94
N ASP A 1141 -45.06 25.69 22.75
CA ASP A 1141 -45.81 26.24 21.64
C ASP A 1141 -45.76 25.32 20.42
N THR A 1142 -46.70 25.49 19.49
CA THR A 1142 -46.77 24.66 18.29
C THR A 1142 -45.66 25.06 17.33
N PHE A 1143 -44.90 24.08 16.83
CA PHE A 1143 -43.87 24.29 15.82
C PHE A 1143 -44.37 23.83 14.45
N ALA A 1144 -43.60 24.05 13.39
CA ALA A 1144 -43.97 23.59 12.06
C ALA A 1144 -43.99 22.05 11.98
N GLU A 1145 -45.15 21.49 11.66
CA GLU A 1145 -45.36 20.05 11.51
C GLU A 1145 -44.47 19.49 10.43
N PHE A 1146 -44.01 18.26 10.62
CA PHE A 1146 -43.18 17.58 9.64
C PHE A 1146 -44.04 17.15 8.43
N PRO A 1147 -43.55 17.19 7.17
CA PRO A 1147 -44.39 16.94 5.99
C PRO A 1147 -44.92 15.51 5.83
N GLN A 1148 -44.61 14.61 6.77
CA GLN A 1148 -45.02 13.21 6.81
C GLN A 1148 -45.09 12.76 8.28
N GLU A 1149 -46.01 11.87 8.61
CA GLU A 1149 -46.02 11.18 9.92
C GLU A 1149 -44.81 10.25 10.03
N ARG A 1150 -44.01 10.38 11.10
CA ARG A 1150 -42.77 9.59 11.28
C ARG A 1150 -42.46 9.26 12.74
N SER A 1151 -41.90 8.08 12.98
CA SER A 1151 -41.20 7.75 14.22
C SER A 1151 -39.67 7.71 14.04
N SER A 1152 -38.94 7.77 15.14
CA SER A 1152 -37.47 7.65 15.21
C SER A 1152 -36.69 8.63 14.30
N VAL A 1153 -37.26 9.79 14.00
CA VAL A 1153 -36.60 10.85 13.23
C VAL A 1153 -35.47 11.50 14.07
N ASN A 1154 -34.27 11.61 13.51
CA ASN A 1154 -33.17 12.30 14.17
C ASN A 1154 -33.32 13.82 13.96
N LEU A 1155 -33.48 14.62 15.02
CA LEU A 1155 -33.39 16.09 14.94
C LEU A 1155 -31.98 16.57 15.26
N ILE A 1156 -31.43 17.46 14.45
CA ILE A 1156 -30.03 17.90 14.53
C ILE A 1156 -29.94 19.42 14.38
N SER A 1157 -29.20 20.06 15.27
CA SER A 1157 -28.90 21.51 15.22
C SER A 1157 -27.42 21.70 14.89
N SER A 1158 -27.09 21.95 13.62
CA SER A 1158 -25.72 22.17 13.13
C SER A 1158 -25.63 23.46 12.33
N GLY A 1159 -24.48 24.14 12.36
CA GLY A 1159 -24.24 25.38 11.59
C GLY A 1159 -25.16 26.56 11.91
N GLY A 1160 -25.97 26.49 12.97
CA GLY A 1160 -27.05 27.45 13.25
C GLY A 1160 -28.37 27.16 12.51
N ASN A 1161 -28.45 26.05 11.78
CA ASN A 1161 -29.66 25.54 11.11
C ASN A 1161 -30.26 24.35 11.90
N LEU A 1162 -31.49 23.98 11.56
CA LEU A 1162 -32.20 22.83 12.11
C LEU A 1162 -32.48 21.82 10.98
N TYR A 1163 -32.16 20.56 11.24
CA TYR A 1163 -32.30 19.45 10.30
C TYR A 1163 -33.09 18.29 10.93
N ALA A 1164 -33.72 17.50 10.06
CA ALA A 1164 -34.33 16.21 10.38
C ALA A 1164 -33.76 15.16 9.43
N VAL A 1165 -33.30 14.03 9.96
CA VAL A 1165 -32.66 12.95 9.20
C VAL A 1165 -33.42 11.64 9.42
N GLY A 1166 -33.95 11.09 8.32
CA GLY A 1166 -34.55 9.77 8.23
C GLY A 1166 -35.78 9.54 9.12
N GLY A 1167 -35.77 8.40 9.81
CA GLY A 1167 -36.89 7.88 10.61
C GLY A 1167 -37.69 6.81 9.86
N PHE A 1168 -38.72 6.27 10.51
CA PHE A 1168 -39.63 5.28 9.94
C PHE A 1168 -40.97 5.92 9.59
N ALA A 1169 -41.52 5.52 8.44
CA ALA A 1169 -42.83 5.97 7.97
C ALA A 1169 -43.60 4.83 7.31
N ILE A 1170 -44.92 4.99 7.17
CA ILE A 1170 -45.73 4.15 6.29
C ILE A 1170 -45.66 4.71 4.87
N VAL A 1171 -45.33 3.86 3.88
CA VAL A 1171 -45.19 4.23 2.46
C VAL A 1171 -45.80 3.19 1.53
N GLU A 1172 -46.18 3.58 0.32
CA GLU A 1172 -46.53 2.65 -0.77
C GLU A 1172 -45.25 2.12 -1.41
N LEU A 1173 -45.05 0.81 -1.34
CA LEU A 1173 -43.90 0.10 -1.92
C LEU A 1173 -44.10 -0.13 -3.42
N GLU A 1174 -43.04 -0.52 -4.15
CA GLU A 1174 -43.10 -0.71 -5.62
C GLU A 1174 -44.15 -1.73 -6.09
N ASN A 1175 -44.51 -2.69 -5.23
CA ASN A 1175 -45.56 -3.69 -5.47
C ASN A 1175 -46.99 -3.17 -5.18
N LYS A 1176 -47.14 -1.90 -4.77
CA LYS A 1176 -48.37 -1.22 -4.31
C LYS A 1176 -48.97 -1.77 -3.01
N GLU A 1177 -48.19 -2.47 -2.22
CA GLU A 1177 -48.53 -2.73 -0.82
C GLU A 1177 -48.06 -1.56 0.05
N VAL A 1178 -48.88 -1.19 1.02
CA VAL A 1178 -48.57 -0.10 1.97
C VAL A 1178 -47.96 -0.71 3.22
N GLY A 1179 -46.74 -0.31 3.57
CA GLY A 1179 -45.98 -0.92 4.66
C GLY A 1179 -45.01 0.05 5.35
N PRO A 1180 -44.48 -0.32 6.54
CA PRO A 1180 -43.46 0.45 7.21
C PRO A 1180 -42.13 0.32 6.48
N SER A 1181 -41.54 1.46 6.13
CA SER A 1181 -40.16 1.56 5.64
C SER A 1181 -39.32 2.41 6.59
N GLU A 1182 -38.04 2.09 6.69
CA GLU A 1182 -37.03 3.08 7.07
C GLU A 1182 -36.90 4.10 5.93
N LEU A 1183 -36.66 5.36 6.26
CA LEU A 1183 -36.34 6.44 5.33
C LEU A 1183 -34.99 7.04 5.70
N THR A 1184 -34.22 7.45 4.69
CA THR A 1184 -32.86 8.00 4.85
C THR A 1184 -32.73 9.40 4.23
N ASP A 1185 -33.84 10.08 4.02
CA ASP A 1185 -33.89 11.44 3.48
C ASP A 1185 -33.52 12.51 4.52
N VAL A 1186 -33.01 13.64 4.04
CA VAL A 1186 -32.56 14.78 4.87
C VAL A 1186 -33.42 15.98 4.57
N TRP A 1187 -33.97 16.59 5.62
CA TRP A 1187 -34.80 17.80 5.56
C TRP A 1187 -34.16 18.92 6.38
N GLN A 1188 -34.23 20.15 5.87
CA GLN A 1188 -33.85 21.37 6.57
C GLN A 1188 -35.09 22.21 6.88
N TYR A 1189 -35.14 22.79 8.09
CA TYR A 1189 -36.14 23.79 8.44
C TYR A 1189 -35.72 25.18 7.89
N GLU A 1190 -36.53 25.74 7.01
CA GLU A 1190 -36.34 27.10 6.49
C GLU A 1190 -37.00 28.12 7.42
N GLU A 1191 -36.22 28.78 8.29
CA GLU A 1191 -36.77 29.71 9.29
C GLU A 1191 -37.59 30.86 8.68
N ASP A 1192 -37.12 31.45 7.57
CA ASP A 1192 -37.79 32.56 6.88
C ASP A 1192 -39.18 32.17 6.34
N LYS A 1193 -39.34 30.91 5.92
CA LYS A 1193 -40.61 30.37 5.38
C LYS A 1193 -41.42 29.59 6.42
N LYS A 1194 -40.81 29.27 7.56
CA LYS A 1194 -41.35 28.44 8.67
C LYS A 1194 -41.83 27.06 8.23
N GLN A 1195 -41.13 26.43 7.28
CA GLN A 1195 -41.49 25.12 6.73
C GLN A 1195 -40.27 24.19 6.65
N TRP A 1196 -40.51 22.89 6.53
CA TRP A 1196 -39.47 21.92 6.21
C TRP A 1196 -39.28 21.81 4.69
N SER A 1197 -38.02 21.70 4.25
CA SER A 1197 -37.61 21.53 2.86
C SER A 1197 -36.72 20.30 2.72
N GLY A 1198 -37.00 19.44 1.75
CA GLY A 1198 -36.18 18.24 1.49
C GLY A 1198 -34.89 18.62 0.79
N MET A 1199 -33.75 18.29 1.39
CA MET A 1199 -32.41 18.48 0.80
C MET A 1199 -32.00 17.28 -0.05
N LEU A 1200 -32.10 16.07 0.52
CA LEU A 1200 -31.65 14.82 -0.09
C LEU A 1200 -32.74 13.76 0.06
N ARG A 1201 -32.96 12.95 -0.99
CA ARG A 1201 -34.01 11.93 -1.04
C ARG A 1201 -33.60 10.57 -0.45
N GLU A 1202 -32.30 10.32 -0.38
CA GLU A 1202 -31.70 9.08 0.12
C GLU A 1202 -30.28 9.41 0.60
N MET A 1203 -29.89 8.92 1.76
CA MET A 1203 -28.54 9.02 2.31
C MET A 1203 -28.20 7.67 2.94
N ARG A 1204 -27.66 6.75 2.13
CA ARG A 1204 -27.49 5.32 2.50
C ARG A 1204 -26.87 5.08 3.88
N TYR A 1205 -25.89 5.89 4.24
CA TYR A 1205 -25.19 5.80 5.54
C TYR A 1205 -26.07 6.13 6.76
N ALA A 1206 -27.21 6.80 6.57
CA ALA A 1206 -28.19 7.11 7.62
C ALA A 1206 -29.12 5.93 7.98
N SER A 1207 -29.12 4.84 7.19
CA SER A 1207 -29.87 3.62 7.53
C SER A 1207 -29.33 3.01 8.83
N GLY A 1208 -30.23 2.73 9.78
CA GLY A 1208 -29.91 2.25 11.12
C GLY A 1208 -29.04 3.18 11.97
N ALA A 1209 -28.86 4.45 11.57
CA ALA A 1209 -27.83 5.31 12.14
C ALA A 1209 -28.35 6.29 13.20
N SER A 1210 -27.60 6.39 14.31
CA SER A 1210 -27.71 7.52 15.24
C SER A 1210 -27.01 8.74 14.62
N CYS A 1211 -27.68 9.89 14.58
CA CYS A 1211 -27.15 11.08 13.92
C CYS A 1211 -26.98 12.25 14.90
N VAL A 1212 -25.80 12.86 14.96
CA VAL A 1212 -25.48 14.01 15.82
C VAL A 1212 -24.77 15.13 15.05
N SER A 1213 -24.60 16.30 15.66
CA SER A 1213 -23.63 17.31 15.19
C SER A 1213 -22.29 17.10 15.90
N MET A 1214 -21.19 17.11 15.15
CA MET A 1214 -19.83 17.03 15.70
C MET A 1214 -18.86 17.85 14.85
N SER A 1215 -17.90 18.51 15.48
CA SER A 1215 -16.78 19.18 14.83
C SER A 1215 -15.68 18.18 14.51
N LEU A 1216 -15.36 18.00 13.24
CA LEU A 1216 -14.39 17.01 12.77
C LEU A 1216 -13.44 17.63 11.74
N ASN A 1217 -12.24 17.05 11.64
CA ASN A 1217 -11.18 17.55 10.77
C ASN A 1217 -11.22 16.88 9.39
N ILE A 1218 -11.74 17.58 8.38
CA ILE A 1218 -11.88 17.01 7.02
C ILE A 1218 -10.54 16.66 6.36
N ALA A 1219 -9.42 17.23 6.82
CA ALA A 1219 -8.08 16.87 6.32
C ALA A 1219 -7.56 15.52 6.87
N ARG A 1220 -8.24 14.91 7.86
CA ARG A 1220 -7.92 13.57 8.39
C ARG A 1220 -8.83 12.45 7.88
N MET A 1221 -9.97 12.79 7.28
CA MET A 1221 -10.99 11.82 6.87
C MET A 1221 -10.99 11.63 5.35
N PRO A 1222 -10.90 10.41 4.81
CA PRO A 1222 -11.05 10.20 3.38
C PRO A 1222 -12.49 10.46 2.94
N LYS A 1223 -12.64 11.10 1.79
CA LYS A 1223 -13.93 11.40 1.16
C LYS A 1223 -14.57 10.12 0.59
N LEU A 1224 -15.90 10.02 0.69
CA LEU A 1224 -16.73 8.90 0.24
C LEU A 1224 -17.51 9.24 -1.05
#